data_AF-A0A9D5U5X0-F1
#
_entry.id   AF-A0A9D5U5X0-F1
#
_cell.length_a   1.000
_cell.length_b   1.000
_cell.length_c   1.000
_cell.angle_alpha   90.00
_cell.angle_beta   90.00
_cell.angle_gamma   90.00
#
_symmetry.space_group_name_H-M   'P 1'
#
loop_
_entity.id
_entity.type
_entity.pdbx_description
1 polymer ?
#
loop_
_entity_poly.entity_id
_entity_poly.type
_entity_poly.pdbx_seq_one_letter_code
_entity_poly.pdbx_strand_id
1 'polypeptide(L)'
;METLVLIGLLGGLVTGISPCILPMLPVIFFAGGVQGARGVGAPPAGVVPSPGPDDAAPAGDASPSAGDGPGAPSASLFAGAPGAVRVGARGRVVTAARPVDGGARPPDGERRRRAGAEDEERSVHARGTRRSWRPYLVIAGLVVSFSVFTLLGSVLLGALGLPQDLLRWVGLTLLAVIGVGMIVPRFEEVLERPFRRIAALGSRRGARSQDRGAFVLGLGLGVLYVPCAGPVLAAITVAGATGNIGPGTVALTVSFAVGAAIPLLVFALAGRRVAERVTAFQRHARGIRVAGGVVMIALAVGLAFNLPAYLQRALPDYTGSLQERVDASGTVREALDLGGIVTDENRELSNCSNGAPELEDCGPAPALRGIDTWFNTPGDQPLALDDLRGKVVLVDFWAYSCINCQRAIPHVDAWYEQYKDVGEGFEVIGVHTPEFAFERETRNVVAGAEDLGVTYPVAQDNSYATWTAYRNRYWPAQYLIDADGTVRHIRFGEGGYEDTEGLIRELLADANPGVSLPGATSVEDGTPDGSTTPETYLSVGKVGNYAGEPRYAAGEQAFTLTGDQAVDTFSLGGTWDVDFQGATAVSDDARVRLAYRGTDVFSVLGGEGTVTATVRDGAGKVVERREIDVSGNPTLHPVLEGTAPSEGTVELDVPAGVQVFTFTFG
;
A
#
# COMPACT_ATOMS: atom_id res chain seq x y z
N MET A 1 -2.72 13.67 -14.75
CA MET A 1 -1.35 14.03 -14.28
C MET A 1 -1.38 14.84 -12.99
N GLU A 2 -2.26 15.84 -12.85
CA GLU A 2 -2.39 16.68 -11.64
C GLU A 2 -2.72 15.87 -10.38
N THR A 3 -3.64 14.90 -10.47
CA THR A 3 -4.01 14.02 -9.36
C THR A 3 -2.83 13.19 -8.84
N LEU A 4 -2.00 12.64 -9.74
CA LEU A 4 -0.80 11.87 -9.36
C LEU A 4 0.26 12.75 -8.69
N VAL A 5 0.41 14.00 -9.17
CA VAL A 5 1.32 14.97 -8.54
C VAL A 5 0.85 15.30 -7.13
N LEU A 6 -0.46 15.52 -6.93
CA LEU A 6 -1.05 15.79 -5.62
C LEU A 6 -0.90 14.60 -4.66
N ILE A 7 -1.22 13.39 -5.12
CA ILE A 7 -1.10 12.15 -4.34
C ILE A 7 0.36 11.92 -3.93
N GLY A 8 1.30 12.04 -4.87
CA GLY A 8 2.73 11.91 -4.57
C GLY A 8 3.19 12.95 -3.55
N LEU A 9 2.83 14.22 -3.73
CA LEU A 9 3.21 15.31 -2.82
C LEU A 9 2.66 15.10 -1.40
N LEU A 10 1.39 14.72 -1.26
CA LEU A 10 0.74 14.45 0.02
C LEU A 10 1.34 13.20 0.68
N GLY A 11 1.50 12.11 -0.06
CA GLY A 11 2.14 10.89 0.43
C GLY A 11 3.57 11.12 0.88
N GLY A 12 4.33 11.93 0.14
CA GLY A 12 5.67 12.38 0.50
C GLY A 12 5.67 13.19 1.79
N LEU A 13 4.75 14.15 1.93
CA LEU A 13 4.65 15.01 3.11
C LEU A 13 4.31 14.22 4.39
N VAL A 14 3.38 13.28 4.30
CA VAL A 14 3.04 12.36 5.41
C VAL A 14 4.23 11.47 5.76
N THR A 15 4.89 10.91 4.75
CA THR A 15 6.11 10.11 4.94
C THR A 15 7.21 10.92 5.61
N GLY A 16 7.37 12.20 5.23
CA GLY A 16 8.33 13.15 5.80
C GLY A 16 8.15 13.44 7.30
N ILE A 17 6.99 13.10 7.86
CA ILE A 17 6.64 13.25 9.29
C ILE A 17 6.61 11.87 10.00
N SER A 18 6.82 10.79 9.25
CA SER A 18 6.75 9.42 9.75
C SER A 18 7.71 9.16 10.93
N PRO A 19 7.33 8.27 11.88
CA PRO A 19 8.20 7.78 12.96
C PRO A 19 9.57 7.29 12.48
N CYS A 20 9.70 6.94 11.19
CA CYS A 20 10.95 6.52 10.58
C CYS A 20 12.02 7.62 10.48
N ILE A 21 11.64 8.90 10.53
CA ILE A 21 12.54 10.04 10.26
C ILE A 21 13.00 10.73 11.54
N LEU A 22 12.15 10.72 12.57
CA LEU A 22 12.45 11.26 13.89
C LEU A 22 13.83 10.81 14.45
N PRO A 23 14.27 9.55 14.28
CA PRO A 23 15.56 9.09 14.78
C PRO A 23 16.78 9.60 13.99
N MET A 24 16.58 10.03 12.74
CA MET A 24 17.61 10.60 11.86
C MET A 24 17.80 12.11 12.05
N LEU A 25 16.85 12.78 12.71
CA LEU A 25 16.91 14.22 12.96
C LEU A 25 18.22 14.68 13.62
N PRO A 26 18.80 13.97 14.61
CA PRO A 26 20.09 14.36 15.19
C PRO A 26 21.19 14.44 14.13
N VAL A 27 21.28 13.47 13.21
CA VAL A 27 22.30 13.46 12.14
C VAL A 27 22.10 14.65 11.20
N ILE A 28 20.86 14.95 10.82
CA ILE A 28 20.52 16.10 9.96
C ILE A 28 20.84 17.43 10.68
N PHE A 29 20.52 17.51 11.96
CA PHE A 29 20.85 18.68 12.80
C PHE A 29 22.36 18.90 12.94
N PHE A 30 23.14 17.84 13.13
CA PHE A 30 24.60 17.93 13.27
C PHE A 30 25.32 18.13 11.92
N ALA A 31 24.85 17.50 10.83
CA ALA A 31 25.38 17.73 9.48
C ALA A 31 25.13 19.17 8.99
N GLY A 32 24.02 19.79 9.43
CA GLY A 32 23.73 21.21 9.18
C GLY A 32 24.56 22.19 10.03
N GLY A 33 25.18 21.73 11.13
CA GLY A 33 25.82 22.58 12.14
C GLY A 33 27.34 22.41 12.33
N VAL A 34 27.97 21.34 11.82
CA VAL A 34 29.36 21.00 12.21
C VAL A 34 30.35 21.21 11.06
N GLN A 35 30.97 22.39 11.02
CA GLN A 35 32.35 22.59 10.55
C GLN A 35 32.97 23.95 10.96
N GLY A 36 32.45 24.58 12.01
CA GLY A 36 32.94 25.88 12.49
C GLY A 36 34.00 25.85 13.61
N ALA A 37 34.37 24.68 14.15
CA ALA A 37 35.17 24.61 15.38
C ALA A 37 36.33 23.61 15.32
N ARG A 38 37.15 23.66 14.27
CA ARG A 38 38.52 23.12 14.27
C ARG A 38 39.44 24.06 13.51
N GLY A 39 39.96 25.07 14.20
CA GLY A 39 41.06 25.86 13.69
C GLY A 39 41.15 27.25 14.29
N VAL A 40 41.60 27.37 15.54
CA VAL A 40 42.39 28.53 16.02
C VAL A 40 43.23 28.09 17.23
N GLY A 41 44.54 28.33 17.17
CA GLY A 41 45.39 28.51 18.37
C GLY A 41 46.43 27.43 18.64
N ALA A 42 47.57 27.48 17.96
CA ALA A 42 48.82 26.88 18.44
C ALA A 42 49.65 27.94 19.20
N PRO A 43 50.26 27.63 20.35
CA PRO A 43 51.45 28.32 20.83
C PRO A 43 52.73 27.49 20.54
N PRO A 44 53.93 28.11 20.48
CA PRO A 44 55.11 27.50 19.87
C PRO A 44 55.99 26.69 20.84
N ALA A 45 56.65 25.69 20.25
CA ALA A 45 57.91 24.99 20.56
C ALA A 45 58.46 24.91 22.02
N GLY A 46 58.72 23.67 22.45
CA GLY A 46 59.58 23.34 23.60
C GLY A 46 59.93 21.84 23.68
N VAL A 47 61.02 21.46 23.00
CA VAL A 47 62.01 20.37 23.22
C VAL A 47 61.72 19.22 24.22
N VAL A 48 61.58 17.98 23.68
CA VAL A 48 62.22 16.65 23.97
C VAL A 48 62.89 16.47 25.37
N PRO A 49 62.71 15.36 26.13
CA PRO A 49 63.19 14.02 25.73
C PRO A 49 62.39 12.76 26.11
N SER A 50 62.83 11.67 25.44
CA SER A 50 62.36 10.28 25.40
C SER A 50 62.78 9.45 26.64
N PRO A 51 62.75 8.09 26.62
CA PRO A 51 61.84 7.26 27.43
C PRO A 51 62.58 6.40 28.49
N GLY A 52 61.82 5.71 29.35
CA GLY A 52 62.33 4.64 30.20
C GLY A 52 61.31 3.49 30.29
N PRO A 53 61.75 2.21 30.27
CA PRO A 53 60.92 1.05 29.98
C PRO A 53 60.60 0.22 31.24
N ASP A 54 60.17 -1.02 31.02
CA ASP A 54 60.06 -2.14 31.97
C ASP A 54 58.60 -2.40 32.37
N ASP A 55 57.94 -3.36 31.72
CA ASP A 55 57.86 -4.79 32.12
C ASP A 55 56.65 -4.98 33.06
N ALA A 56 55.85 -6.03 33.04
CA ALA A 56 55.67 -7.22 32.22
C ALA A 56 54.25 -7.73 32.58
N ALA A 57 53.61 -8.46 31.66
CA ALA A 57 52.49 -9.35 31.98
C ALA A 57 53.00 -10.55 32.84
N PRO A 58 52.16 -11.37 33.52
CA PRO A 58 51.14 -12.25 32.89
C PRO A 58 49.77 -12.21 33.63
N ALA A 59 48.63 -12.46 33.00
CA ALA A 59 48.05 -13.71 32.48
C ALA A 59 47.63 -14.75 33.55
N GLY A 60 46.40 -15.26 33.40
CA GLY A 60 45.77 -16.35 34.17
C GLY A 60 44.59 -15.88 35.02
N ASP A 61 43.49 -16.59 35.18
CA ASP A 61 42.85 -17.67 34.43
C ASP A 61 41.43 -17.81 35.05
N ALA A 62 40.52 -18.42 34.31
CA ALA A 62 39.41 -19.26 34.79
C ALA A 62 38.45 -18.74 35.92
N SER A 63 37.21 -18.48 35.53
CA SER A 63 35.98 -18.76 36.32
C SER A 63 35.94 -20.26 36.73
N PRO A 64 35.17 -20.72 37.76
CA PRO A 64 33.69 -20.71 37.72
C PRO A 64 32.93 -20.73 39.08
N SER A 65 31.59 -20.72 38.96
CA SER A 65 30.57 -21.31 39.86
C SER A 65 30.40 -20.70 41.26
N ALA A 66 29.24 -20.13 41.62
CA ALA A 66 27.94 -20.73 41.93
C ALA A 66 27.70 -20.73 43.46
N GLY A 67 26.50 -20.37 43.90
CA GLY A 67 26.06 -20.60 45.28
C GLY A 67 25.19 -19.49 45.87
N ASP A 68 23.88 -19.73 45.83
CA ASP A 68 22.86 -19.50 46.86
C ASP A 68 22.66 -18.12 47.53
N GLY A 69 21.39 -17.68 47.51
CA GLY A 69 20.87 -16.53 48.26
C GLY A 69 20.63 -16.84 49.75
N PRO A 70 19.58 -16.31 50.41
CA PRO A 70 18.85 -15.06 50.22
C PRO A 70 19.06 -14.10 51.43
N GLY A 71 18.63 -12.84 51.35
CA GLY A 71 18.53 -12.01 52.56
C GLY A 71 18.64 -10.50 52.33
N ALA A 72 17.50 -9.83 52.25
CA ALA A 72 17.37 -8.48 52.80
C ALA A 72 17.33 -8.62 54.33
N PRO A 73 17.89 -7.68 55.12
CA PRO A 73 17.18 -6.42 55.34
C PRO A 73 18.07 -5.17 55.46
N SER A 74 17.43 -4.03 55.17
CA SER A 74 17.44 -2.79 55.96
C SER A 74 18.76 -2.21 56.52
N ALA A 75 19.02 -0.99 56.04
CA ALA A 75 19.23 0.21 56.86
C ALA A 75 20.58 0.42 57.59
N SER A 76 21.38 1.28 56.95
CA SER A 76 21.95 2.53 57.50
C SER A 76 22.83 2.50 58.76
N LEU A 77 24.10 2.89 58.59
CA LEU A 77 24.93 3.64 59.55
C LEU A 77 25.79 4.62 58.74
N PHE A 78 25.53 5.93 58.80
CA PHE A 78 26.01 6.92 59.78
C PHE A 78 27.43 7.45 59.52
N ALA A 79 27.50 8.77 59.27
CA ALA A 79 28.50 9.77 59.70
C ALA A 79 28.70 10.80 58.57
N GLY A 80 28.53 12.11 58.72
CA GLY A 80 28.19 12.96 59.84
C GLY A 80 27.97 14.38 59.29
N ALA A 81 27.14 15.15 59.97
CA ALA A 81 26.85 16.57 59.72
C ALA A 81 28.07 17.46 60.07
N PRO A 82 28.00 18.82 60.09
CA PRO A 82 26.95 19.73 59.61
C PRO A 82 27.50 20.96 58.82
N GLY A 83 26.61 21.79 58.26
CA GLY A 83 26.99 23.09 57.68
C GLY A 83 25.80 23.87 57.10
N ALA A 84 25.05 24.51 57.99
CA ALA A 84 23.78 25.22 57.82
C ALA A 84 23.74 26.32 56.72
N VAL A 85 22.66 26.42 55.90
CA VAL A 85 21.45 27.31 56.00
C VAL A 85 21.76 28.80 55.69
N ARG A 86 21.07 29.60 54.83
CA ARG A 86 19.63 29.86 54.49
C ARG A 86 19.59 30.63 53.13
N VAL A 87 18.77 30.25 52.12
CA VAL A 87 17.37 30.64 51.77
C VAL A 87 17.13 32.10 51.33
N GLY A 88 16.49 32.24 50.16
CA GLY A 88 15.67 33.39 49.72
C GLY A 88 15.42 33.34 48.19
N ALA A 89 14.38 32.69 47.67
CA ALA A 89 12.99 33.14 47.51
C ALA A 89 12.76 34.26 46.47
N ARG A 90 12.06 33.88 45.38
CA ARG A 90 11.04 34.60 44.58
C ARG A 90 11.35 35.99 43.98
N GLY A 91 11.07 36.09 42.67
CA GLY A 91 10.05 37.05 42.20
C GLY A 91 10.41 38.06 41.12
N ARG A 92 9.88 37.82 39.90
CA ARG A 92 9.31 38.75 38.89
C ARG A 92 10.04 40.02 38.42
N VAL A 93 10.33 40.00 37.11
CA VAL A 93 9.84 40.89 36.01
C VAL A 93 9.31 42.29 36.40
N VAL A 94 9.84 43.35 35.76
CA VAL A 94 9.16 44.27 34.81
C VAL A 94 10.13 45.38 34.35
N THR A 95 9.87 45.81 33.12
CA THR A 95 10.53 46.65 32.11
C THR A 95 10.75 48.16 32.39
N ALA A 96 11.71 48.68 31.61
CA ALA A 96 11.71 49.94 30.83
C ALA A 96 12.30 51.24 31.40
N ALA A 97 13.11 51.86 30.51
CA ALA A 97 13.15 53.28 30.11
C ALA A 97 14.52 53.98 30.24
N ARG A 98 14.97 54.53 29.09
CA ARG A 98 16.05 55.50 28.83
C ARG A 98 15.70 56.91 29.39
N PRO A 99 16.44 58.02 29.11
CA PRO A 99 17.84 58.25 28.65
C PRO A 99 18.58 59.28 29.56
N VAL A 100 19.80 59.73 29.20
CA VAL A 100 20.22 61.15 29.03
C VAL A 100 21.76 61.27 28.88
N ASP A 101 22.14 62.23 28.04
CA ASP A 101 23.45 62.66 27.54
C ASP A 101 24.52 63.08 28.57
N GLY A 102 25.77 63.15 28.08
CA GLY A 102 26.83 63.97 28.69
C GLY A 102 28.20 63.71 28.06
N GLY A 103 28.58 64.52 27.07
CA GLY A 103 29.85 64.38 26.32
C GLY A 103 31.06 65.07 26.96
N ALA A 104 32.25 64.81 26.40
CA ALA A 104 33.41 65.72 26.38
C ALA A 104 34.49 65.22 25.39
N ARG A 105 35.31 66.16 24.91
CA ARG A 105 36.07 66.22 23.64
C ARG A 105 37.58 65.85 23.79
N PRO A 106 38.46 65.97 22.75
CA PRO A 106 39.45 64.96 22.32
C PRO A 106 40.92 65.36 22.65
N PRO A 107 41.98 64.69 22.12
CA PRO A 107 42.54 65.12 20.82
C PRO A 107 43.20 64.03 19.93
N ASP A 108 43.16 64.29 18.62
CA ASP A 108 44.25 64.13 17.63
C ASP A 108 45.04 62.82 17.50
N GLY A 109 44.34 61.76 17.09
CA GLY A 109 44.94 60.55 16.48
C GLY A 109 44.34 60.17 15.11
N GLU A 110 43.47 61.00 14.55
CA GLU A 110 42.38 60.53 13.68
C GLU A 110 42.58 60.69 12.16
N ARG A 111 43.77 61.06 11.68
CA ARG A 111 44.04 61.13 10.22
C ARG A 111 44.87 60.00 9.63
N ARG A 112 45.49 59.14 10.44
CA ARG A 112 46.23 57.95 9.93
C ARG A 112 45.53 56.61 10.17
N ARG A 113 44.47 56.55 10.97
CA ARG A 113 43.58 55.37 11.07
C ARG A 113 42.48 55.35 10.00
N ARG A 114 42.17 56.48 9.35
CA ARG A 114 41.13 56.55 8.31
C ARG A 114 41.53 55.96 6.95
N ALA A 115 42.81 55.78 6.66
CA ALA A 115 43.24 55.10 5.42
C ALA A 115 43.43 53.57 5.59
N GLY A 116 43.43 53.06 6.83
CA GLY A 116 43.48 51.61 7.13
C GLY A 116 42.12 51.04 7.52
N ALA A 117 41.19 51.87 8.01
CA ALA A 117 39.83 51.45 8.35
C ALA A 117 38.89 51.36 7.14
N GLU A 118 39.19 52.04 6.03
CA GLU A 118 38.37 51.96 4.81
C GLU A 118 38.58 50.65 4.03
N ASP A 119 39.73 49.98 4.15
CA ASP A 119 39.96 48.63 3.60
C ASP A 119 39.47 47.51 4.54
N GLU A 120 39.37 47.76 5.85
CA GLU A 120 38.77 46.81 6.79
C GLU A 120 37.24 46.89 6.79
N GLU A 121 36.62 48.08 6.66
CA GLU A 121 35.16 48.22 6.52
C GLU A 121 34.63 47.70 5.17
N ARG A 122 35.42 47.75 4.09
CA ARG A 122 35.05 47.09 2.82
C ARG A 122 35.11 45.56 2.92
N SER A 123 35.86 45.01 3.86
CA SER A 123 35.94 43.56 4.14
C SER A 123 34.94 43.07 5.20
N VAL A 124 34.41 43.99 6.02
CA VAL A 124 33.41 43.69 7.06
C VAL A 124 31.98 43.93 6.57
N HIS A 125 31.74 44.89 5.66
CA HIS A 125 30.44 45.05 4.97
C HIS A 125 30.26 44.17 3.71
N ALA A 126 31.28 43.41 3.30
CA ALA A 126 31.17 42.36 2.28
C ALA A 126 30.95 40.95 2.87
N ARG A 127 30.61 40.84 4.16
CA ARG A 127 29.92 39.66 4.71
C ARG A 127 28.44 39.98 4.89
N GLY A 128 27.82 40.39 3.78
CA GLY A 128 26.39 40.19 3.60
C GLY A 128 26.06 38.78 4.06
N THR A 129 25.00 38.65 4.86
CA THR A 129 24.36 37.42 5.28
C THR A 129 24.30 36.47 4.08
N ARG A 130 25.35 35.67 3.86
CA ARG A 130 25.38 34.66 2.81
C ARG A 130 24.34 33.65 3.25
N ARG A 131 23.12 33.84 2.74
CA ARG A 131 22.01 32.90 2.82
C ARG A 131 22.60 31.59 2.35
N SER A 132 22.99 30.73 3.29
CA SER A 132 23.75 29.54 2.93
C SER A 132 22.78 28.65 2.17
N TRP A 133 23.01 28.49 0.87
CA TRP A 133 22.19 27.62 0.00
C TRP A 133 22.32 26.13 0.37
N ARG A 134 23.17 25.80 1.35
CA ARG A 134 23.44 24.43 1.79
C ARG A 134 22.21 23.58 2.08
N PRO A 135 21.21 24.01 2.88
CA PRO A 135 20.04 23.16 3.14
C PRO A 135 19.28 22.83 1.85
N TYR A 136 19.16 23.80 0.95
CA TYR A 136 18.54 23.60 -0.36
C TYR A 136 19.35 22.67 -1.26
N LEU A 137 20.70 22.73 -1.21
CA LEU A 137 21.58 21.84 -1.96
C LEU A 137 21.59 20.41 -1.42
N VAL A 138 21.52 20.21 -0.10
CA VAL A 138 21.36 18.88 0.52
C VAL A 138 20.05 18.26 0.05
N ILE A 139 18.98 19.04 0.06
CA ILE A 139 17.64 18.56 -0.31
C ILE A 139 17.54 18.29 -1.80
N ALA A 140 18.12 19.14 -2.65
CA ALA A 140 18.22 18.87 -4.07
C ALA A 140 19.00 17.57 -4.34
N GLY A 141 20.09 17.32 -3.60
CA GLY A 141 20.83 16.05 -3.67
C GLY A 141 19.99 14.86 -3.22
N LEU A 142 19.21 15.01 -2.15
CA LEU A 142 18.33 13.96 -1.63
C LEU A 142 17.23 13.60 -2.64
N VAL A 143 16.53 14.60 -3.18
CA VAL A 143 15.47 14.40 -4.19
C VAL A 143 16.03 13.74 -5.44
N VAL A 144 17.17 14.23 -5.95
CA VAL A 144 17.80 13.68 -7.15
C VAL A 144 18.26 12.24 -6.92
N SER A 145 18.94 11.94 -5.82
CA SER A 145 19.41 10.57 -5.56
C SER A 145 18.27 9.61 -5.28
N PHE A 146 17.24 10.05 -4.55
CA PHE A 146 16.07 9.21 -4.26
C PHE A 146 15.33 8.86 -5.55
N SER A 147 15.05 9.84 -6.40
CA SER A 147 14.35 9.60 -7.66
C SER A 147 15.17 8.74 -8.62
N VAL A 148 16.47 9.02 -8.77
CA VAL A 148 17.35 8.24 -9.66
C VAL A 148 17.52 6.81 -9.14
N PHE A 149 17.79 6.63 -7.85
CA PHE A 149 18.02 5.29 -7.30
C PHE A 149 16.75 4.44 -7.29
N THR A 150 15.59 5.04 -6.98
CA THR A 150 14.30 4.35 -7.03
C THR A 150 13.95 3.94 -8.46
N LEU A 151 14.07 4.84 -9.44
CA LEU A 151 13.72 4.53 -10.84
C LEU A 151 14.74 3.57 -11.48
N LEU A 152 16.03 3.89 -11.40
CA LEU A 152 17.09 3.07 -12.01
C LEU A 152 17.25 1.72 -11.32
N GLY A 153 17.10 1.67 -9.99
CA GLY A 153 17.15 0.44 -9.21
C GLY A 153 16.04 -0.53 -9.57
N SER A 154 14.79 -0.03 -9.70
CA SER A 154 13.64 -0.84 -10.09
C SER A 154 13.81 -1.43 -11.49
N VAL A 155 14.29 -0.63 -12.44
CA VAL A 155 14.54 -1.06 -13.83
C VAL A 155 15.67 -2.10 -13.89
N LEU A 156 16.77 -1.86 -13.19
CA LEU A 156 17.93 -2.74 -13.21
C LEU A 156 17.60 -4.10 -12.58
N LEU A 157 16.84 -4.13 -11.48
CA LEU A 157 16.40 -5.38 -10.86
C LEU A 157 15.39 -6.13 -11.73
N GLY A 158 14.44 -5.42 -12.36
CA GLY A 158 13.50 -6.01 -13.31
C GLY A 158 14.21 -6.64 -14.51
N ALA A 159 15.20 -5.94 -15.09
CA ALA A 159 15.99 -6.44 -16.22
C ALA A 159 16.90 -7.63 -15.86
N LEU A 160 17.33 -7.76 -14.60
CA LEU A 160 18.19 -8.85 -14.11
C LEU A 160 17.40 -10.03 -13.54
N GLY A 161 16.06 -9.96 -13.47
CA GLY A 161 15.21 -11.01 -12.91
C GLY A 161 15.45 -11.27 -11.41
N LEU A 162 15.95 -10.28 -10.68
CA LEU A 162 16.26 -10.40 -9.25
C LEU A 162 15.04 -10.09 -8.38
N PRO A 163 14.86 -10.77 -7.23
CA PRO A 163 13.73 -10.52 -6.33
C PRO A 163 13.74 -9.08 -5.81
N GLN A 164 12.60 -8.39 -5.88
CA GLN A 164 12.46 -6.98 -5.48
C GLN A 164 12.71 -6.75 -3.98
N ASP A 165 12.54 -7.80 -3.16
CA ASP A 165 12.91 -7.80 -1.75
C ASP A 165 14.40 -7.49 -1.51
N LEU A 166 15.27 -7.71 -2.50
CA LEU A 166 16.69 -7.42 -2.38
C LEU A 166 16.96 -5.94 -2.08
N LEU A 167 16.27 -5.01 -2.75
CA LEU A 167 16.43 -3.57 -2.49
C LEU A 167 16.00 -3.20 -1.07
N ARG A 168 14.92 -3.82 -0.59
CA ARG A 168 14.42 -3.65 0.78
C ARG A 168 15.44 -4.14 1.81
N TRP A 169 15.95 -5.36 1.64
CA TRP A 169 16.95 -5.94 2.55
C TRP A 169 18.28 -5.20 2.53
N VAL A 170 18.74 -4.74 1.36
CA VAL A 170 19.95 -3.90 1.24
C VAL A 170 19.75 -2.58 1.99
N GLY A 171 18.59 -1.93 1.85
CA GLY A 171 18.22 -0.72 2.57
C GLY A 171 18.18 -0.92 4.09
N LEU A 172 17.53 -1.99 4.57
CA LEU A 172 17.45 -2.32 5.99
C LEU A 172 18.83 -2.68 6.59
N THR A 173 19.66 -3.41 5.86
CA THR A 173 21.02 -3.75 6.29
C THR A 173 21.86 -2.49 6.43
N LEU A 174 21.80 -1.59 5.45
CA LEU A 174 22.51 -0.32 5.50
C LEU A 174 22.04 0.56 6.67
N LEU A 175 20.72 0.62 6.91
CA LEU A 175 20.11 1.34 8.02
C LEU A 175 20.61 0.81 9.39
N ALA A 176 20.64 -0.51 9.55
CA ALA A 176 21.14 -1.17 10.75
C ALA A 176 22.64 -0.89 10.96
N VAL A 177 23.45 -0.96 9.90
CA VAL A 177 24.90 -0.67 9.94
C VAL A 177 25.16 0.77 10.41
N ILE A 178 24.38 1.75 9.93
CA ILE A 178 24.51 3.14 10.36
C ILE A 178 24.03 3.34 11.81
N GLY A 179 22.93 2.69 12.20
CA GLY A 179 22.47 2.67 13.59
C GLY A 179 23.54 2.17 14.56
N VAL A 180 24.21 1.06 14.20
CA VAL A 180 25.35 0.51 14.97
C VAL A 180 26.53 1.48 14.99
N GLY A 181 26.83 2.13 13.86
CA GLY A 181 27.87 3.16 13.76
C GLY A 181 27.65 4.36 14.70
N MET A 182 26.39 4.75 14.92
CA MET A 182 26.05 5.83 15.87
C MET A 182 26.20 5.44 17.34
N ILE A 183 26.11 4.14 17.66
CA ILE A 183 26.30 3.61 19.02
C ILE A 183 27.80 3.42 19.33
N VAL A 184 28.58 2.96 18.34
CA VAL A 184 30.00 2.64 18.49
C VAL A 184 30.88 3.62 17.70
N PRO A 185 31.40 4.69 18.31
CA PRO A 185 32.15 5.74 17.60
C PRO A 185 33.46 5.27 16.94
N ARG A 186 34.01 4.10 17.33
CA ARG A 186 35.17 3.50 16.66
C ARG A 186 34.84 2.85 15.31
N PHE A 187 33.58 2.47 15.11
CA PHE A 187 33.11 1.85 13.87
C PHE A 187 32.95 2.90 12.75
N GLU A 188 32.58 4.14 13.13
CA GLU A 188 32.50 5.32 12.25
C GLU A 188 33.85 5.59 11.55
N GLU A 189 34.98 5.46 12.26
CA GLU A 189 36.32 5.66 11.67
C GLU A 189 36.72 4.57 10.65
N VAL A 190 36.20 3.35 10.78
CA VAL A 190 36.48 2.25 9.85
C VAL A 190 35.65 2.39 8.57
N LEU A 191 34.38 2.76 8.71
CA LEU A 191 33.47 3.05 7.59
C LEU A 191 33.87 4.29 6.80
N GLU A 192 34.39 5.34 7.45
CA GLU A 192 34.77 6.59 6.78
C GLU A 192 36.09 6.51 5.99
N ARG A 193 36.98 5.55 6.28
CA ARG A 193 38.27 5.39 5.58
C ARG A 193 38.15 5.32 4.05
N PRO A 194 37.27 4.49 3.45
CA PRO A 194 37.07 4.45 2.00
C PRO A 194 36.43 5.74 1.45
N PHE A 195 35.43 6.30 2.13
CA PHE A 195 34.75 7.52 1.67
C PHE A 195 35.63 8.76 1.75
N ARG A 196 36.53 8.87 2.74
CA ARG A 196 37.51 9.97 2.84
C ARG A 196 38.48 9.99 1.66
N ARG A 197 38.82 8.84 1.06
CA ARG A 197 39.64 8.77 -0.16
C ARG A 197 38.91 9.29 -1.39
N ILE A 198 37.62 8.95 -1.53
CA ILE A 198 36.76 9.43 -2.62
C ILE A 198 36.47 10.94 -2.46
N ALA A 199 36.18 11.40 -1.25
CA ALA A 199 35.97 12.81 -0.93
C ALA A 199 37.27 13.64 -1.10
N ALA A 200 38.44 13.08 -0.78
CA ALA A 200 39.73 13.73 -0.99
C ALA A 200 40.05 13.93 -2.49
N LEU A 201 39.56 13.06 -3.38
CA LEU A 201 39.67 13.25 -4.84
C LEU A 201 38.88 14.48 -5.31
N GLY A 202 37.72 14.76 -4.71
CA GLY A 202 36.88 15.92 -5.04
C GLY A 202 37.31 17.25 -4.37
N SER A 203 38.09 17.18 -3.28
CA SER A 203 38.38 18.33 -2.41
C SER A 203 39.62 19.16 -2.82
N ARG A 204 40.35 18.76 -3.87
CA ARG A 204 41.57 19.46 -4.34
C ARG A 204 41.32 20.78 -5.10
N ARG A 205 40.07 21.22 -5.30
CA ARG A 205 39.74 22.51 -5.95
C ARG A 205 38.88 23.37 -4.99
N GLY A 206 39.45 24.51 -4.56
CA GLY A 206 39.01 25.32 -3.41
C GLY A 206 37.60 25.94 -3.46
N ALA A 207 37.20 26.54 -2.33
CA ALA A 207 36.05 27.40 -1.95
C ALA A 207 34.64 27.09 -2.52
N ARG A 208 34.48 26.66 -3.78
CA ARG A 208 33.25 26.04 -4.34
C ARG A 208 33.01 24.61 -3.82
N SER A 209 33.96 24.04 -3.07
CA SER A 209 33.90 22.67 -2.56
C SER A 209 32.94 22.48 -1.37
N GLN A 210 32.66 23.53 -0.59
CA GLN A 210 31.82 23.38 0.61
C GLN A 210 30.32 23.26 0.28
N ASP A 211 29.89 23.80 -0.86
CA ASP A 211 28.51 23.68 -1.36
C ASP A 211 28.30 22.40 -2.17
N ARG A 212 29.33 21.92 -2.89
CA ARG A 212 29.32 20.58 -3.53
C ARG A 212 29.31 19.44 -2.50
N GLY A 213 29.99 19.61 -1.37
CA GLY A 213 29.94 18.65 -0.26
C GLY A 213 28.54 18.48 0.31
N ALA A 214 27.73 19.54 0.34
CA ALA A 214 26.35 19.50 0.80
C ALA A 214 25.43 18.71 -0.16
N PHE A 215 25.60 18.87 -1.48
CA PHE A 215 24.87 18.08 -2.47
C PHE A 215 25.26 16.59 -2.42
N VAL A 216 26.55 16.28 -2.28
CA VAL A 216 27.04 14.89 -2.16
C VAL A 216 26.56 14.22 -0.87
N LEU A 217 26.50 14.98 0.24
CA LEU A 217 25.84 14.51 1.47
C LEU A 217 24.35 14.22 1.24
N GLY A 218 23.66 15.09 0.51
CA GLY A 218 22.28 14.87 0.07
C GLY A 218 22.10 13.59 -0.75
N LEU A 219 23.01 13.32 -1.69
CA LEU A 219 22.97 12.09 -2.48
C LEU A 219 23.07 10.83 -1.60
N GLY A 220 23.99 10.81 -0.64
CA GLY A 220 24.11 9.67 0.30
C GLY A 220 22.87 9.46 1.16
N LEU A 221 22.22 10.54 1.58
CA LEU A 221 21.01 10.49 2.40
C LEU A 221 19.77 10.02 1.62
N GLY A 222 19.71 10.25 0.30
CA GLY A 222 18.60 9.81 -0.55
C GLY A 222 18.46 8.28 -0.62
N VAL A 223 19.57 7.56 -0.74
CA VAL A 223 19.58 6.08 -0.78
C VAL A 223 19.10 5.49 0.55
N LEU A 224 19.43 6.13 1.67
CA LEU A 224 19.02 5.73 3.01
C LEU A 224 17.52 5.91 3.29
N TYR A 225 16.87 6.76 2.50
CA TYR A 225 15.46 7.10 2.67
C TYR A 225 14.53 6.08 1.99
N VAL A 226 15.06 5.29 1.05
CA VAL A 226 14.32 4.26 0.29
C VAL A 226 13.56 3.28 1.19
N PRO A 227 14.17 2.58 2.17
CA PRO A 227 13.43 1.62 3.01
C PRO A 227 12.34 2.25 3.89
N CYS A 228 12.33 3.57 4.05
CA CYS A 228 11.37 4.31 4.87
C CYS A 228 10.17 4.85 4.06
N ALA A 229 10.16 4.67 2.74
CA ALA A 229 9.15 5.24 1.84
C ALA A 229 7.83 4.44 1.76
N GLY A 230 7.69 3.37 2.53
CA GLY A 230 6.41 2.69 2.80
C GLY A 230 5.71 2.08 1.56
N PRO A 231 4.37 1.91 1.62
CA PRO A 231 3.58 1.32 0.54
C PRO A 231 3.63 2.10 -0.79
N VAL A 232 3.90 3.41 -0.74
CA VAL A 232 4.01 4.25 -1.95
C VAL A 232 5.22 3.85 -2.78
N LEU A 233 6.35 3.51 -2.14
CA LEU A 233 7.50 2.97 -2.85
C LEU A 233 7.20 1.59 -3.46
N ALA A 234 6.40 0.76 -2.79
CA ALA A 234 5.95 -0.51 -3.35
C ALA A 234 5.13 -0.27 -4.63
N ALA A 235 4.19 0.67 -4.62
CA ALA A 235 3.43 1.05 -5.81
C ALA A 235 4.33 1.59 -6.95
N ILE A 236 5.33 2.44 -6.64
CA ILE A 236 6.30 2.95 -7.62
C ILE A 236 7.19 1.82 -8.17
N THR A 237 7.60 0.88 -7.32
CA THR A 237 8.47 -0.24 -7.70
C THR A 237 7.70 -1.23 -8.57
N VAL A 238 6.44 -1.53 -8.23
CA VAL A 238 5.53 -2.35 -9.05
C VAL A 238 5.29 -1.68 -10.40
N ALA A 239 5.00 -0.37 -10.42
CA ALA A 239 4.85 0.38 -11.66
C ALA A 239 6.15 0.48 -12.49
N GLY A 240 7.31 0.43 -11.86
CA GLY A 240 8.60 0.38 -12.54
C GLY A 240 8.96 -1.01 -13.09
N ALA A 241 8.47 -2.07 -12.45
CA ALA A 241 8.72 -3.46 -12.84
C ALA A 241 7.89 -3.92 -14.05
N THR A 242 6.74 -3.28 -14.30
CA THR A 242 5.93 -3.52 -15.50
C THR A 242 6.52 -2.93 -16.79
N GLY A 243 7.73 -2.36 -16.74
CA GLY A 243 8.48 -1.90 -17.93
C GLY A 243 8.03 -0.55 -18.50
N ASN A 244 6.91 0.00 -18.05
CA ASN A 244 6.37 1.28 -18.50
C ASN A 244 6.80 2.42 -17.56
N ILE A 245 8.00 2.97 -17.76
CA ILE A 245 8.38 4.27 -17.14
C ILE A 245 7.68 5.39 -17.91
N GLY A 246 6.35 5.46 -17.77
CA GLY A 246 5.57 6.56 -18.30
C GLY A 246 5.87 7.87 -17.58
N PRO A 247 5.53 9.02 -18.19
CA PRO A 247 5.66 10.34 -17.55
C PRO A 247 4.89 10.41 -16.20
N GLY A 248 3.85 9.60 -16.02
CA GLY A 248 3.12 9.47 -14.75
C GLY A 248 3.97 8.93 -13.59
N THR A 249 4.74 7.86 -13.79
CA THR A 249 5.61 7.26 -12.76
C THR A 249 6.75 8.19 -12.37
N VAL A 250 7.34 8.89 -13.35
CA VAL A 250 8.37 9.91 -13.11
C VAL A 250 7.78 11.09 -12.32
N ALA A 251 6.62 11.60 -12.75
CA ALA A 251 5.93 12.70 -12.08
C ALA A 251 5.57 12.34 -10.63
N LEU A 252 5.05 11.13 -10.39
CA LEU A 252 4.72 10.61 -9.07
C LEU A 252 5.96 10.47 -8.18
N THR A 253 7.05 9.91 -8.71
CA THR A 253 8.30 9.72 -7.95
C THR A 253 8.93 11.05 -7.57
N VAL A 254 8.96 12.01 -8.49
CA VAL A 254 9.50 13.35 -8.25
C VAL A 254 8.61 14.13 -7.28
N SER A 255 7.28 14.11 -7.46
CA SER A 255 6.36 14.80 -6.55
C SER A 255 6.41 14.22 -5.13
N PHE A 256 6.53 12.90 -5.00
CA PHE A 256 6.76 12.22 -3.72
C PHE A 256 8.07 12.63 -3.06
N ALA A 257 9.18 12.62 -3.81
CA ALA A 257 10.48 13.02 -3.30
C ALA A 257 10.48 14.49 -2.82
N VAL A 258 9.80 15.37 -3.56
CA VAL A 258 9.61 16.78 -3.18
C VAL A 258 8.73 16.90 -1.94
N GLY A 259 7.63 16.16 -1.86
CA GLY A 259 6.75 16.11 -0.68
C GLY A 259 7.50 15.71 0.59
N ALA A 260 8.30 14.65 0.52
CA ALA A 260 9.14 14.17 1.62
C ALA A 260 10.24 15.16 2.03
N ALA A 261 10.78 15.90 1.06
CA ALA A 261 11.80 16.91 1.29
C ALA A 261 11.30 18.14 2.06
N ILE A 262 10.00 18.48 1.99
CA ILE A 262 9.44 19.69 2.61
C ILE A 262 9.55 19.66 4.15
N PRO A 263 9.06 18.62 4.87
CA PRO A 263 9.25 18.54 6.32
C PRO A 263 10.72 18.53 6.74
N LEU A 264 11.57 17.82 5.99
CA LEU A 264 13.02 17.77 6.24
C LEU A 264 13.68 19.15 6.10
N LEU A 265 13.26 19.97 5.13
CA LEU A 265 13.71 21.35 4.99
C LEU A 265 13.31 22.19 6.21
N VAL A 266 12.07 22.05 6.67
CA VAL A 266 11.55 22.76 7.84
C VAL A 266 12.35 22.38 9.08
N PHE A 267 12.60 21.10 9.32
CA PHE A 267 13.43 20.64 10.44
C PHE A 267 14.87 21.12 10.31
N ALA A 268 15.52 20.99 9.15
CA ALA A 268 16.89 21.46 8.95
C ALA A 268 17.05 22.97 9.23
N LEU A 269 16.07 23.79 8.83
CA LEU A 269 16.06 25.23 9.10
C LEU A 269 15.75 25.55 10.57
N ALA A 270 14.81 24.84 11.20
CA ALA A 270 14.47 25.00 12.61
C ALA A 270 15.65 24.62 13.52
N GLY A 271 16.34 23.54 13.19
CA GLY A 271 17.48 23.02 13.92
C GLY A 271 18.63 23.97 14.06
N ARG A 272 18.93 24.70 12.99
CA ARG A 272 20.00 25.69 13.00
C ARG A 272 19.72 26.81 14.02
N ARG A 273 18.46 27.25 14.12
CA ARG A 273 18.05 28.26 15.14
C ARG A 273 18.10 27.71 16.56
N VAL A 274 17.77 26.43 16.75
CA VAL A 274 17.77 25.78 18.08
C VAL A 274 19.19 25.48 18.54
N ALA A 275 20.05 24.95 17.66
CA ALA A 275 21.44 24.63 17.94
C ALA A 275 22.30 25.88 18.28
N GLU A 276 21.99 27.03 17.66
CA GLU A 276 22.62 28.32 17.97
C GLU A 276 22.16 28.92 19.31
N ARG A 277 20.97 28.54 19.82
CA ARG A 277 20.40 29.10 21.06
C ARG A 277 20.59 28.22 22.30
N VAL A 278 20.72 26.91 22.16
CA VAL A 278 20.66 25.97 23.30
C VAL A 278 21.99 25.27 23.51
N THR A 279 22.87 25.86 24.35
CA THR A 279 24.18 25.29 24.73
C THR A 279 24.07 23.95 25.48
N ALA A 280 22.92 23.66 26.10
CA ALA A 280 22.62 22.39 26.76
C ALA A 280 22.54 21.20 25.78
N PHE A 281 22.18 21.45 24.52
CA PHE A 281 22.10 20.43 23.47
C PHE A 281 23.49 19.91 23.08
N GLN A 282 24.50 20.78 23.11
CA GLN A 282 25.89 20.39 22.85
C GLN A 282 26.49 19.53 23.98
N ARG A 283 26.05 19.72 25.23
CA ARG A 283 26.52 18.92 26.38
C ARG A 283 26.01 17.47 26.37
N HIS A 284 24.88 17.19 25.73
CA HIS A 284 24.28 15.84 25.65
C HIS A 284 24.37 15.21 24.25
N ALA A 285 25.19 15.77 23.34
CA ALA A 285 25.29 15.32 21.96
C ALA A 285 25.61 13.82 21.82
N ARG A 286 26.41 13.26 22.75
CA ARG A 286 26.73 11.82 22.77
C ARG A 286 25.53 10.97 23.18
N GLY A 287 24.76 11.39 24.18
CA GLY A 287 23.55 10.68 24.62
C GLY A 287 22.45 10.70 23.55
N ILE A 288 22.27 11.85 22.90
CA ILE A 288 21.30 12.01 21.80
C ILE A 288 21.69 11.14 20.59
N ARG A 289 22.98 11.05 20.27
CA ARG A 289 23.48 10.20 19.18
C ARG A 289 23.23 8.71 19.46
N VAL A 290 23.57 8.23 20.66
CA VAL A 290 23.39 6.83 21.04
C VAL A 290 21.90 6.48 21.08
N ALA A 291 21.06 7.34 21.66
CA ALA A 291 19.62 7.16 21.68
C ALA A 291 19.05 7.09 20.25
N GLY A 292 19.48 7.98 19.35
CA GLY A 292 19.10 7.93 17.93
C GLY A 292 19.51 6.62 17.25
N GLY A 293 20.73 6.14 17.50
CA GLY A 293 21.22 4.86 16.97
C GLY A 293 20.42 3.64 17.48
N VAL A 294 20.07 3.61 18.76
CA VAL A 294 19.24 2.53 19.35
C VAL A 294 17.84 2.51 18.72
N VAL A 295 17.21 3.69 18.58
CA VAL A 295 15.88 3.79 17.96
C VAL A 295 15.93 3.40 16.48
N MET A 296 16.99 3.76 15.75
CA MET A 296 17.19 3.35 14.35
C MET A 296 17.30 1.83 14.18
N ILE A 297 18.02 1.14 15.07
CA ILE A 297 18.12 -0.32 15.04
C ILE A 297 16.77 -0.95 15.39
N ALA A 298 16.09 -0.46 16.43
CA ALA A 298 14.77 -0.96 16.80
C ALA A 298 13.76 -0.81 15.66
N LEU A 299 13.82 0.32 14.93
CA LEU A 299 13.01 0.56 13.75
C LEU A 299 13.36 -0.39 12.59
N ALA A 300 14.64 -0.59 12.29
CA ALA A 300 15.08 -1.51 11.23
C ALA A 300 14.61 -2.94 11.50
N VAL A 301 14.68 -3.38 12.77
CA VAL A 301 14.14 -4.67 13.22
C VAL A 301 12.61 -4.69 13.06
N GLY A 302 11.91 -3.66 13.51
CA GLY A 302 10.45 -3.56 13.33
C GLY A 302 10.00 -3.61 11.87
N LEU A 303 10.73 -2.95 10.96
CA LEU A 303 10.48 -3.00 9.51
C LEU A 303 10.78 -4.37 8.91
N ALA A 304 11.81 -5.07 9.39
CA ALA A 304 12.13 -6.43 8.95
C ALA A 304 10.99 -7.41 9.27
N PHE A 305 10.31 -7.24 10.41
CA PHE A 305 9.15 -8.04 10.82
C PHE A 305 7.79 -7.48 10.34
N ASN A 306 7.75 -6.51 9.43
CA ASN A 306 6.52 -5.86 8.94
C ASN A 306 5.63 -5.27 10.06
N LEU A 307 6.23 -4.86 11.18
CA LEU A 307 5.53 -4.33 12.34
C LEU A 307 4.68 -3.08 12.05
N PRO A 308 5.06 -2.16 11.14
CA PRO A 308 4.22 -1.01 10.79
C PRO A 308 2.92 -1.40 10.09
N ALA A 309 2.94 -2.43 9.22
CA ALA A 309 1.72 -2.93 8.58
C ALA A 309 0.80 -3.63 9.60
N TYR A 310 1.38 -4.30 10.60
CA TYR A 310 0.64 -4.85 11.73
C TYR A 310 0.01 -3.76 12.62
N LEU A 311 0.77 -2.72 12.95
CA LEU A 311 0.29 -1.56 13.74
C LEU A 311 -0.77 -0.75 13.01
N GLN A 312 -0.64 -0.55 11.70
CA GLN A 312 -1.67 0.14 10.88
C GLN A 312 -2.99 -0.64 10.84
N ARG A 313 -2.94 -1.97 10.85
CA ARG A 313 -4.15 -2.81 10.96
C ARG A 313 -4.73 -2.89 12.39
N ALA A 314 -3.94 -2.53 13.40
CA ALA A 314 -4.33 -2.59 14.81
C ALA A 314 -4.81 -1.22 15.36
N LEU A 315 -4.55 -0.12 14.67
CA LEU A 315 -5.01 1.22 15.05
C LEU A 315 -6.42 1.48 14.46
N PRO A 316 -7.38 1.97 15.26
CA PRO A 316 -8.70 2.36 14.76
C PRO A 316 -8.60 3.43 13.67
N ASP A 317 -9.34 3.24 12.59
CA ASP A 317 -9.34 4.08 11.40
C ASP A 317 -9.93 5.47 11.70
N TYR A 318 -9.08 6.41 12.10
CA TYR A 318 -9.46 7.81 12.37
C TYR A 318 -9.71 8.60 11.08
N THR A 319 -9.38 8.03 9.92
CA THR A 319 -9.65 8.57 8.58
C THR A 319 -10.95 8.03 7.99
N GLY A 320 -11.52 6.95 8.52
CA GLY A 320 -12.77 6.35 8.08
C GLY A 320 -13.91 7.38 7.95
N SER A 321 -14.07 8.28 8.92
CA SER A 321 -15.10 9.33 8.87
C SER A 321 -14.92 10.41 7.79
N LEU A 322 -13.69 10.56 7.26
CA LEU A 322 -13.37 11.45 6.13
C LEU A 322 -13.48 10.71 4.80
N GLN A 323 -13.11 9.42 4.78
CA GLN A 323 -13.29 8.50 3.66
C GLN A 323 -14.79 8.29 3.38
N GLU A 324 -15.58 8.04 4.41
CA GLU A 324 -17.03 7.83 4.36
C GLU A 324 -17.79 9.10 3.94
N ARG A 325 -17.24 10.30 4.19
CA ARG A 325 -17.78 11.57 3.68
C ARG A 325 -17.38 11.87 2.23
N VAL A 326 -16.31 11.27 1.74
CA VAL A 326 -15.91 11.32 0.33
C VAL A 326 -16.71 10.28 -0.47
N ASP A 327 -16.90 9.08 0.09
CA ASP A 327 -17.74 8.00 -0.43
C ASP A 327 -19.23 8.36 -0.45
N ALA A 328 -19.69 9.22 0.46
CA ALA A 328 -21.09 9.70 0.52
C ALA A 328 -21.45 10.79 -0.51
N SER A 329 -20.51 11.25 -1.35
CA SER A 329 -20.83 12.17 -2.45
C SER A 329 -21.16 11.38 -3.72
N GLY A 330 -22.40 11.49 -4.21
CA GLY A 330 -22.90 10.70 -5.35
C GLY A 330 -22.05 10.82 -6.62
N THR A 331 -21.47 11.99 -6.87
CA THR A 331 -20.55 12.24 -7.99
C THR A 331 -19.19 11.57 -7.85
N VAL A 332 -18.80 11.13 -6.65
CA VAL A 332 -17.54 10.43 -6.39
C VAL A 332 -17.76 8.92 -6.46
N ARG A 333 -18.93 8.38 -6.07
CA ARG A 333 -19.29 6.97 -6.35
C ARG A 333 -19.28 6.65 -7.85
N GLU A 334 -19.87 7.54 -8.64
CA GLU A 334 -19.95 7.41 -10.11
C GLU A 334 -18.57 7.50 -10.80
N ALA A 335 -17.62 8.23 -10.20
CA ALA A 335 -16.22 8.30 -10.66
C ALA A 335 -15.30 7.20 -10.06
N LEU A 336 -15.78 6.43 -9.06
CA LEU A 336 -15.01 5.41 -8.31
C LEU A 336 -15.44 3.97 -8.61
N ASP A 337 -16.43 3.75 -9.49
CA ASP A 337 -16.87 2.39 -9.84
C ASP A 337 -15.89 1.64 -10.75
N LEU A 338 -14.99 2.35 -11.44
CA LEU A 338 -13.93 1.76 -12.24
C LEU A 338 -12.68 1.45 -11.39
N GLY A 339 -12.28 0.18 -11.37
CA GLY A 339 -11.06 -0.33 -10.75
C GLY A 339 -9.77 0.06 -11.47
N GLY A 340 -8.64 -0.48 -11.01
CA GLY A 340 -7.33 -0.31 -11.66
C GLY A 340 -6.82 1.14 -11.75
N ILE A 341 -5.83 1.35 -12.62
CA ILE A 341 -5.27 2.69 -12.91
C ILE A 341 -5.74 3.18 -14.28
N VAL A 342 -5.84 4.50 -14.43
CA VAL A 342 -6.10 5.14 -15.72
C VAL A 342 -4.86 5.03 -16.62
N THR A 343 -5.07 4.51 -17.83
CA THR A 343 -4.10 4.40 -18.92
C THR A 343 -4.62 5.17 -20.14
N ASP A 344 -3.78 5.31 -21.18
CA ASP A 344 -4.19 6.02 -22.40
C ASP A 344 -5.32 5.32 -23.16
N GLU A 345 -5.51 4.01 -22.95
CA GLU A 345 -6.52 3.21 -23.64
C GLU A 345 -7.87 3.17 -22.90
N ASN A 346 -7.87 3.31 -21.57
CA ASN A 346 -9.08 3.16 -20.76
C ASN A 346 -9.52 4.45 -20.04
N ARG A 347 -8.85 5.57 -20.35
CA ARG A 347 -9.15 6.90 -19.78
C ARG A 347 -10.56 7.39 -20.03
N GLU A 348 -11.17 6.96 -21.12
CA GLU A 348 -12.48 7.44 -21.55
C GLU A 348 -13.61 6.55 -21.04
N LEU A 349 -13.33 5.35 -20.50
CA LEU A 349 -14.35 4.48 -19.89
C LEU A 349 -15.15 5.19 -18.79
N SER A 350 -14.53 6.15 -18.08
CA SER A 350 -15.22 6.95 -17.05
C SER A 350 -16.21 7.99 -17.61
N ASN A 351 -16.34 8.11 -18.92
CA ASN A 351 -17.37 8.94 -19.55
C ASN A 351 -18.73 8.23 -19.58
N CYS A 352 -18.74 6.90 -19.48
CA CYS A 352 -19.97 6.13 -19.34
C CYS A 352 -20.42 6.07 -17.87
N SER A 353 -21.72 6.15 -17.68
CA SER A 353 -22.38 5.85 -16.41
C SER A 353 -22.68 4.35 -16.31
N ASN A 354 -22.91 3.86 -15.10
CA ASN A 354 -23.22 2.44 -14.89
C ASN A 354 -24.68 2.16 -15.26
N GLY A 355 -24.90 1.43 -16.35
CA GLY A 355 -26.21 0.95 -16.76
C GLY A 355 -27.10 2.03 -17.36
N ALA A 356 -26.53 2.95 -18.14
CA ALA A 356 -27.29 3.99 -18.83
C ALA A 356 -28.40 3.38 -19.72
N PRO A 357 -29.62 3.97 -19.76
CA PRO A 357 -30.69 3.51 -20.64
C PRO A 357 -30.54 4.03 -22.09
N GLU A 358 -29.54 4.87 -22.36
CA GLU A 358 -29.25 5.45 -23.66
C GLU A 358 -27.77 5.22 -24.01
N LEU A 359 -27.44 5.14 -25.30
CA LEU A 359 -26.06 4.97 -25.74
C LEU A 359 -25.20 6.19 -25.37
N GLU A 360 -24.08 5.91 -24.73
CA GLU A 360 -23.05 6.90 -24.38
C GLU A 360 -21.80 6.72 -25.27
N ASP A 361 -20.76 7.53 -25.09
CA ASP A 361 -19.47 7.37 -25.77
C ASP A 361 -18.35 7.44 -24.74
N CYS A 362 -17.72 6.28 -24.51
CA CYS A 362 -16.62 6.14 -23.57
C CYS A 362 -15.31 5.70 -24.22
N GLY A 363 -15.15 6.06 -25.50
CA GLY A 363 -13.92 5.88 -26.24
C GLY A 363 -13.71 4.44 -26.76
N PRO A 364 -12.57 4.18 -27.39
CA PRO A 364 -12.28 2.87 -28.00
C PRO A 364 -12.19 1.76 -26.93
N ALA A 365 -12.68 0.58 -27.28
CA ALA A 365 -12.58 -0.60 -26.41
C ALA A 365 -11.12 -0.96 -26.13
N PRO A 366 -10.72 -1.13 -24.85
CA PRO A 366 -9.40 -1.63 -24.53
C PRO A 366 -9.16 -3.02 -25.11
N ALA A 367 -7.93 -3.30 -25.55
CA ALA A 367 -7.57 -4.63 -26.06
C ALA A 367 -7.68 -5.71 -24.97
N LEU A 368 -8.12 -6.91 -25.37
CA LEU A 368 -8.07 -8.11 -24.54
C LEU A 368 -6.58 -8.52 -24.37
N ARG A 369 -6.08 -8.44 -23.14
CA ARG A 369 -4.66 -8.67 -22.81
C ARG A 369 -4.48 -9.84 -21.87
N GLY A 370 -3.32 -10.49 -22.00
CA GLY A 370 -2.89 -11.51 -21.05
C GLY A 370 -3.84 -12.69 -20.96
N ILE A 371 -4.60 -12.97 -22.02
CA ILE A 371 -5.48 -14.13 -22.10
C ILE A 371 -4.62 -15.38 -22.23
N ASP A 372 -4.80 -16.30 -21.29
CA ASP A 372 -4.01 -17.54 -21.22
C ASP A 372 -4.49 -18.58 -22.24
N THR A 373 -5.81 -18.70 -22.40
CA THR A 373 -6.44 -19.69 -23.27
C THR A 373 -7.79 -19.17 -23.78
N TRP A 374 -8.12 -19.57 -25.00
CA TRP A 374 -9.41 -19.34 -25.63
C TRP A 374 -10.12 -20.67 -25.83
N PHE A 375 -11.44 -20.67 -25.72
CA PHE A 375 -12.29 -21.80 -26.10
C PHE A 375 -13.58 -21.26 -26.72
N ASN A 376 -14.36 -22.14 -27.35
CA ASN A 376 -15.51 -21.79 -28.19
C ASN A 376 -15.14 -20.84 -29.36
N THR A 377 -13.90 -20.92 -29.83
CA THR A 377 -13.43 -20.22 -31.03
C THR A 377 -12.94 -21.23 -32.07
N PRO A 378 -12.91 -20.89 -33.37
CA PRO A 378 -12.38 -21.78 -34.40
C PRO A 378 -10.94 -22.22 -34.11
N GLY A 379 -10.76 -23.46 -33.67
CA GLY A 379 -9.45 -24.04 -33.34
C GLY A 379 -8.79 -23.44 -32.10
N ASP A 380 -9.58 -22.95 -31.14
CA ASP A 380 -9.12 -22.36 -29.88
C ASP A 380 -8.13 -21.20 -30.09
N GLN A 381 -8.32 -20.45 -31.18
CA GLN A 381 -7.46 -19.34 -31.57
C GLN A 381 -7.89 -18.04 -30.88
N PRO A 382 -6.93 -17.16 -30.52
CA PRO A 382 -7.25 -15.85 -29.97
C PRO A 382 -8.10 -15.00 -30.91
N LEU A 383 -9.07 -14.29 -30.33
CA LEU A 383 -9.91 -13.33 -31.04
C LEU A 383 -9.51 -11.91 -30.64
N ALA A 384 -9.10 -11.09 -31.62
CA ALA A 384 -8.80 -9.68 -31.38
C ALA A 384 -10.04 -8.81 -31.67
N LEU A 385 -10.28 -7.79 -30.86
CA LEU A 385 -11.40 -6.85 -31.08
C LEU A 385 -11.31 -6.11 -32.41
N ASP A 386 -10.10 -5.89 -32.92
CA ASP A 386 -9.90 -5.25 -34.23
C ASP A 386 -10.38 -6.13 -35.39
N ASP A 387 -10.36 -7.46 -35.23
CA ASP A 387 -10.89 -8.40 -36.22
C ASP A 387 -12.44 -8.44 -36.22
N LEU A 388 -13.07 -7.84 -35.21
CA LEU A 388 -14.52 -7.76 -35.04
C LEU A 388 -15.12 -6.42 -35.47
N ARG A 389 -14.33 -5.50 -36.03
CA ARG A 389 -14.85 -4.25 -36.58
C ARG A 389 -15.93 -4.52 -37.63
N GLY A 390 -17.02 -3.75 -37.58
CA GLY A 390 -18.23 -3.98 -38.34
C GLY A 390 -19.32 -4.73 -37.56
N LYS A 391 -18.95 -5.51 -36.53
CA LYS A 391 -19.91 -6.17 -35.64
C LYS A 391 -20.17 -5.36 -34.37
N VAL A 392 -21.36 -5.52 -33.80
CA VAL A 392 -21.62 -5.13 -32.41
C VAL A 392 -21.05 -6.21 -31.50
N VAL A 393 -20.28 -5.84 -30.49
CA VAL A 393 -19.59 -6.79 -29.59
C VAL A 393 -20.00 -6.54 -28.14
N LEU A 394 -20.37 -7.60 -27.44
CA LEU A 394 -20.56 -7.58 -25.98
C LEU A 394 -19.40 -8.30 -25.30
N VAL A 395 -18.68 -7.60 -24.43
CA VAL A 395 -17.68 -8.22 -23.54
C VAL A 395 -18.35 -8.47 -22.19
N ASP A 396 -18.48 -9.73 -21.79
CA ASP A 396 -19.15 -10.17 -20.56
C ASP A 396 -18.12 -10.78 -19.60
N PHE A 397 -17.86 -10.11 -18.47
CA PHE A 397 -16.97 -10.61 -17.41
C PHE A 397 -17.73 -11.52 -16.46
N TRP A 398 -17.25 -12.75 -16.32
CA TRP A 398 -17.92 -13.76 -15.51
C TRP A 398 -16.94 -14.68 -14.78
N ALA A 399 -17.46 -15.41 -13.80
CA ALA A 399 -16.79 -16.52 -13.11
C ALA A 399 -17.82 -17.64 -12.93
N TYR A 400 -17.45 -18.90 -13.19
CA TYR A 400 -18.45 -19.97 -13.28
C TYR A 400 -19.10 -20.30 -11.92
N SER A 401 -18.41 -20.08 -10.79
CA SER A 401 -18.97 -20.33 -9.47
C SER A 401 -19.78 -19.14 -8.90
N CYS A 402 -19.84 -18.01 -9.62
CA CYS A 402 -20.59 -16.83 -9.21
C CYS A 402 -22.08 -16.97 -9.53
N ILE A 403 -22.94 -17.00 -8.51
CA ILE A 403 -24.40 -17.15 -8.70
C ILE A 403 -24.99 -16.01 -9.55
N ASN A 404 -24.53 -14.78 -9.38
CA ASN A 404 -25.02 -13.63 -10.15
C ASN A 404 -24.68 -13.81 -11.65
N CYS A 405 -23.50 -14.35 -11.96
CA CYS A 405 -23.14 -14.71 -13.33
C CYS A 405 -24.02 -15.85 -13.86
N GLN A 406 -24.26 -16.90 -13.08
CA GLN A 406 -25.11 -18.02 -13.50
C GLN A 406 -26.54 -17.59 -13.84
N ARG A 407 -27.09 -16.59 -13.14
CA ARG A 407 -28.41 -16.01 -13.45
C ARG A 407 -28.38 -15.06 -14.67
N ALA A 408 -27.28 -14.35 -14.89
CA ALA A 408 -27.14 -13.44 -16.03
C ALA A 408 -26.84 -14.15 -17.37
N ILE A 409 -26.06 -15.24 -17.35
CA ILE A 409 -25.61 -15.96 -18.55
C ILE A 409 -26.77 -16.40 -19.47
N PRO A 410 -27.92 -16.90 -18.99
CA PRO A 410 -29.07 -17.23 -19.84
C PRO A 410 -29.56 -16.06 -20.71
N HIS A 411 -29.50 -14.82 -20.20
CA HIS A 411 -29.84 -13.64 -21.00
C HIS A 411 -28.80 -13.38 -22.10
N VAL A 412 -27.51 -13.48 -21.75
CA VAL A 412 -26.40 -13.30 -22.69
C VAL A 412 -26.42 -14.34 -23.81
N ASP A 413 -26.65 -15.61 -23.46
CA ASP A 413 -26.76 -16.71 -24.43
C ASP A 413 -27.96 -16.51 -25.35
N ALA A 414 -29.11 -16.09 -24.81
CA ALA A 414 -30.29 -15.77 -25.62
C ALA A 414 -30.03 -14.63 -26.62
N TRP A 415 -29.32 -13.56 -26.20
CA TRP A 415 -28.91 -12.50 -27.12
C TRP A 415 -27.94 -12.99 -28.18
N TYR A 416 -26.96 -13.81 -27.79
CA TYR A 416 -25.99 -14.36 -28.73
C TYR A 416 -26.68 -15.20 -29.82
N GLU A 417 -27.50 -16.17 -29.41
CA GLU A 417 -28.22 -17.03 -30.35
C GLU A 417 -29.18 -16.26 -31.25
N GLN A 418 -29.82 -15.21 -30.71
CA GLN A 418 -30.80 -14.44 -31.47
C GLN A 418 -30.17 -13.46 -32.46
N TYR A 419 -29.00 -12.89 -32.13
CA TYR A 419 -28.43 -11.77 -32.88
C TYR A 419 -27.14 -12.10 -33.64
N LYS A 420 -26.45 -13.22 -33.38
CA LYS A 420 -25.14 -13.52 -33.99
C LYS A 420 -25.10 -13.50 -35.52
N ASP A 421 -26.18 -13.94 -36.16
CA ASP A 421 -26.31 -14.03 -37.62
C ASP A 421 -27.11 -12.87 -38.24
N VAL A 422 -27.45 -11.83 -37.46
CA VAL A 422 -28.29 -10.72 -37.91
C VAL A 422 -27.45 -9.59 -38.52
N GLY A 423 -27.65 -9.31 -39.80
CA GLY A 423 -26.95 -8.22 -40.49
C GLY A 423 -25.44 -8.50 -40.64
N GLU A 424 -24.61 -7.57 -40.18
CA GLU A 424 -23.14 -7.73 -40.09
C GLU A 424 -22.73 -8.60 -38.87
N GLY A 425 -23.69 -8.89 -37.97
CA GLY A 425 -23.55 -9.81 -36.85
C GLY A 425 -23.41 -9.15 -35.48
N PHE A 426 -23.70 -9.95 -34.46
CA PHE A 426 -23.44 -9.69 -33.04
C PHE A 426 -22.41 -10.69 -32.54
N GLU A 427 -21.45 -10.27 -31.72
CA GLU A 427 -20.48 -11.18 -31.11
C GLU A 427 -20.49 -11.01 -29.59
N VAL A 428 -20.38 -12.11 -28.86
CA VAL A 428 -20.15 -12.09 -27.42
C VAL A 428 -18.76 -12.65 -27.14
N ILE A 429 -18.02 -11.99 -26.28
CA ILE A 429 -16.78 -12.52 -25.70
C ILE A 429 -16.97 -12.61 -24.19
N GLY A 430 -17.12 -13.83 -23.68
CA GLY A 430 -17.10 -14.10 -22.26
C GLY A 430 -15.67 -14.02 -21.72
N VAL A 431 -15.32 -12.98 -20.99
CA VAL A 431 -14.02 -12.87 -20.31
C VAL A 431 -14.13 -13.53 -18.94
N HIS A 432 -13.74 -14.81 -18.87
CA HIS A 432 -13.72 -15.53 -17.62
C HIS A 432 -12.54 -15.06 -16.76
N THR A 433 -12.83 -14.26 -15.73
CA THR A 433 -11.84 -13.79 -14.77
C THR A 433 -12.06 -14.53 -13.46
N PRO A 434 -11.12 -15.37 -12.99
CA PRO A 434 -11.34 -16.23 -11.83
C PRO A 434 -11.45 -15.41 -10.54
N GLU A 435 -12.38 -15.75 -9.67
CA GLU A 435 -12.43 -15.25 -8.29
C GLU A 435 -11.58 -16.11 -7.35
N PHE A 436 -11.58 -17.43 -7.57
CA PHE A 436 -10.86 -18.42 -6.77
C PHE A 436 -9.75 -19.11 -7.58
N ALA A 437 -8.77 -19.70 -6.89
CA ALA A 437 -7.65 -20.39 -7.55
C ALA A 437 -8.11 -21.57 -8.40
N PHE A 438 -9.14 -22.30 -7.97
CA PHE A 438 -9.67 -23.44 -8.73
C PHE A 438 -10.30 -23.03 -10.07
N GLU A 439 -10.70 -21.77 -10.23
CA GLU A 439 -11.26 -21.23 -11.47
C GLU A 439 -10.18 -20.85 -12.49
N ARG A 440 -8.89 -20.94 -12.11
CA ARG A 440 -7.77 -20.79 -13.04
C ARG A 440 -7.52 -22.04 -13.88
N GLU A 441 -8.02 -23.19 -13.42
CA GLU A 441 -7.86 -24.45 -14.11
C GLU A 441 -8.79 -24.51 -15.33
N THR A 442 -8.22 -24.46 -16.54
CA THR A 442 -9.00 -24.42 -17.80
C THR A 442 -10.04 -25.52 -17.89
N ARG A 443 -9.74 -26.74 -17.41
CA ARG A 443 -10.69 -27.86 -17.40
C ARG A 443 -11.95 -27.59 -16.56
N ASN A 444 -11.81 -26.81 -15.48
CA ASN A 444 -12.92 -26.46 -14.61
C ASN A 444 -13.81 -25.41 -15.29
N VAL A 445 -13.19 -24.42 -15.92
CA VAL A 445 -13.91 -23.38 -16.66
C VAL A 445 -14.65 -23.95 -17.86
N VAL A 446 -14.04 -24.86 -18.62
CA VAL A 446 -14.70 -25.53 -19.75
C VAL A 446 -15.92 -26.33 -19.27
N ALA A 447 -15.78 -27.12 -18.18
CA ALA A 447 -16.92 -27.84 -17.62
C ALA A 447 -18.02 -26.89 -17.13
N GLY A 448 -17.67 -25.81 -16.43
CA GLY A 448 -18.64 -24.81 -15.98
C GLY A 448 -19.32 -24.07 -17.14
N ALA A 449 -18.60 -23.76 -18.21
CA ALA A 449 -19.16 -23.17 -19.42
C ALA A 449 -20.15 -24.13 -20.10
N GLU A 450 -19.82 -25.42 -20.20
CA GLU A 450 -20.71 -26.46 -20.74
C GLU A 450 -21.98 -26.61 -19.89
N ASP A 451 -21.85 -26.66 -18.56
CA ASP A 451 -22.97 -26.79 -17.62
C ASP A 451 -23.93 -25.57 -17.69
N LEU A 452 -23.37 -24.38 -17.94
CA LEU A 452 -24.14 -23.14 -18.09
C LEU A 452 -24.63 -22.89 -19.52
N GLY A 453 -24.32 -23.78 -20.47
CA GLY A 453 -24.75 -23.66 -21.87
C GLY A 453 -24.02 -22.56 -22.65
N VAL A 454 -22.86 -22.10 -22.20
CA VAL A 454 -22.09 -21.03 -22.86
C VAL A 454 -21.52 -21.54 -24.18
N THR A 455 -22.03 -21.00 -25.29
CA THR A 455 -21.62 -21.37 -26.66
C THR A 455 -20.77 -20.32 -27.37
N TYR A 456 -20.81 -19.08 -26.90
CA TYR A 456 -20.01 -17.97 -27.44
C TYR A 456 -18.52 -18.08 -27.06
N PRO A 457 -17.61 -17.39 -27.79
CA PRO A 457 -16.19 -17.30 -27.48
C PRO A 457 -15.90 -16.95 -26.02
N VAL A 458 -14.98 -17.68 -25.39
CA VAL A 458 -14.55 -17.41 -24.02
C VAL A 458 -13.04 -17.18 -23.96
N ALA A 459 -12.66 -16.11 -23.28
CA ALA A 459 -11.29 -15.70 -23.02
C ALA A 459 -10.95 -15.90 -21.53
N GLN A 460 -10.02 -16.79 -21.22
CA GLN A 460 -9.61 -17.04 -19.83
C GLN A 460 -8.55 -16.04 -19.37
N ASP A 461 -8.90 -15.13 -18.46
CA ASP A 461 -8.04 -14.05 -17.94
C ASP A 461 -7.49 -14.38 -16.54
N ASN A 462 -6.61 -15.40 -16.43
CA ASN A 462 -6.14 -15.84 -15.10
C ASN A 462 -5.21 -14.83 -14.40
N SER A 463 -4.68 -13.87 -15.16
CA SER A 463 -3.79 -12.83 -14.67
C SER A 463 -4.49 -11.50 -14.35
N TYR A 464 -5.81 -11.41 -14.55
CA TYR A 464 -6.60 -10.17 -14.44
C TYR A 464 -6.11 -9.05 -15.36
N ALA A 465 -5.42 -9.37 -16.45
CA ALA A 465 -4.82 -8.39 -17.34
C ALA A 465 -5.91 -7.65 -18.14
N THR A 466 -6.91 -8.39 -18.63
CA THR A 466 -8.07 -7.81 -19.33
C THR A 466 -9.00 -7.12 -18.34
N TRP A 467 -9.32 -7.76 -17.21
CA TRP A 467 -10.08 -7.17 -16.11
C TRP A 467 -9.52 -5.79 -15.69
N THR A 468 -8.20 -5.71 -15.52
CA THR A 468 -7.52 -4.46 -15.14
C THR A 468 -7.52 -3.44 -16.29
N ALA A 469 -7.35 -3.88 -17.54
CA ALA A 469 -7.39 -2.99 -18.71
C ALA A 469 -8.76 -2.33 -18.87
N TYR A 470 -9.84 -3.10 -18.68
CA TYR A 470 -11.22 -2.63 -18.69
C TYR A 470 -11.64 -1.88 -17.42
N ARG A 471 -10.75 -1.79 -16.44
CA ARG A 471 -11.02 -1.18 -15.13
C ARG A 471 -12.24 -1.78 -14.45
N ASN A 472 -12.48 -3.08 -14.64
CA ASN A 472 -13.61 -3.75 -14.02
C ASN A 472 -13.40 -3.91 -12.50
N ARG A 473 -14.50 -4.13 -11.78
CA ARG A 473 -14.54 -4.32 -10.32
C ARG A 473 -15.55 -5.37 -9.86
N TYR A 474 -16.47 -5.81 -10.71
CA TYR A 474 -17.62 -6.63 -10.31
C TYR A 474 -17.82 -7.84 -11.24
N TRP A 475 -18.48 -8.85 -10.68
CA TRP A 475 -19.04 -9.99 -11.41
C TRP A 475 -20.57 -10.01 -11.22
N PRO A 476 -21.37 -10.13 -12.29
CA PRO A 476 -20.99 -9.95 -13.69
C PRO A 476 -20.69 -8.48 -14.02
N ALA A 477 -20.08 -8.25 -15.18
CA ALA A 477 -19.93 -6.91 -15.75
C ALA A 477 -19.91 -6.97 -17.29
N GLN A 478 -20.56 -6.01 -17.93
CA GLN A 478 -20.76 -5.99 -19.38
C GLN A 478 -20.31 -4.68 -19.98
N TYR A 479 -19.65 -4.77 -21.14
CA TYR A 479 -19.22 -3.64 -21.94
C TYR A 479 -19.70 -3.85 -23.37
N LEU A 480 -20.62 -2.99 -23.82
CA LEU A 480 -21.17 -3.05 -25.17
C LEU A 480 -20.38 -2.13 -26.09
N ILE A 481 -19.96 -2.67 -27.23
CA ILE A 481 -19.07 -2.05 -28.19
C ILE A 481 -19.78 -1.98 -29.55
N ASP A 482 -19.74 -0.83 -30.19
CA ASP A 482 -20.31 -0.66 -31.54
C ASP A 482 -19.40 -1.17 -32.66
N ALA A 483 -19.91 -1.11 -33.89
CA ALA A 483 -19.20 -1.56 -35.09
C ALA A 483 -17.87 -0.83 -35.35
N ASP A 484 -17.70 0.40 -34.83
CA ASP A 484 -16.47 1.19 -34.96
C ASP A 484 -15.43 0.81 -33.87
N GLY A 485 -15.82 -0.04 -32.91
CA GLY A 485 -14.98 -0.46 -31.79
C GLY A 485 -15.00 0.50 -30.61
N THR A 486 -16.02 1.35 -30.51
CA THR A 486 -16.21 2.30 -29.41
C THR A 486 -17.11 1.68 -28.35
N VAL A 487 -16.77 1.81 -27.08
CA VAL A 487 -17.62 1.34 -25.98
C VAL A 487 -18.76 2.34 -25.80
N ARG A 488 -20.00 1.85 -25.86
CA ARG A 488 -21.22 2.66 -25.85
C ARG A 488 -22.11 2.46 -24.64
N HIS A 489 -21.86 1.41 -23.86
CA HIS A 489 -22.58 1.12 -22.62
C HIS A 489 -21.72 0.24 -21.71
N ILE A 490 -21.78 0.53 -20.41
CA ILE A 490 -21.11 -0.24 -19.35
C ILE A 490 -22.15 -0.59 -18.30
N ARG A 491 -22.23 -1.86 -17.92
CA ARG A 491 -23.13 -2.35 -16.87
C ARG A 491 -22.36 -3.17 -15.85
N PHE A 492 -22.41 -2.77 -14.59
CA PHE A 492 -21.85 -3.52 -13.47
C PHE A 492 -22.94 -4.15 -12.63
N GLY A 493 -22.73 -5.42 -12.29
CA GLY A 493 -23.69 -6.21 -11.51
C GLY A 493 -24.80 -6.81 -12.37
N GLU A 494 -25.66 -7.56 -11.69
CA GLU A 494 -26.78 -8.30 -12.27
C GLU A 494 -27.96 -7.39 -12.65
N GLY A 495 -28.79 -7.82 -13.61
CA GLY A 495 -30.00 -7.14 -14.03
C GLY A 495 -29.82 -6.09 -15.13
N GLY A 496 -30.90 -5.38 -15.48
CA GLY A 496 -30.89 -4.37 -16.56
C GLY A 496 -30.83 -4.99 -17.96
N TYR A 497 -31.37 -6.20 -18.09
CA TYR A 497 -31.35 -6.98 -19.32
C TYR A 497 -32.17 -6.31 -20.43
N GLU A 498 -33.37 -5.79 -20.12
CA GLU A 498 -34.22 -5.12 -21.10
C GLU A 498 -33.54 -3.88 -21.70
N ASP A 499 -32.95 -3.03 -20.84
CA ASP A 499 -32.22 -1.83 -21.28
C ASP A 499 -31.03 -2.21 -22.16
N THR A 500 -30.20 -3.16 -21.70
CA THR A 500 -29.00 -3.59 -22.43
C THR A 500 -29.36 -4.23 -23.78
N GLU A 501 -30.41 -5.05 -23.84
CA GLU A 501 -30.91 -5.60 -25.10
C GLU A 501 -31.44 -4.52 -26.04
N GLY A 502 -32.14 -3.52 -25.52
CA GLY A 502 -32.57 -2.35 -26.28
C GLY A 502 -31.40 -1.67 -26.98
N LEU A 503 -30.30 -1.44 -26.25
CA LEU A 503 -29.08 -0.84 -26.78
C LEU A 503 -28.35 -1.74 -27.78
N ILE A 504 -28.32 -3.06 -27.57
CA ILE A 504 -27.78 -4.02 -28.55
C ILE A 504 -28.54 -3.89 -29.87
N ARG A 505 -29.87 -3.84 -29.81
CA ARG A 505 -30.74 -3.72 -30.99
C ARG A 505 -30.56 -2.39 -31.70
N GLU A 506 -30.39 -1.29 -30.96
CA GLU A 506 -30.09 0.02 -31.51
C GLU A 506 -28.76 0.00 -32.27
N LEU A 507 -27.69 -0.52 -31.67
CA LEU A 507 -26.37 -0.61 -32.32
C LEU A 507 -26.37 -1.53 -33.54
N LEU A 508 -27.16 -2.61 -33.54
CA LEU A 508 -27.30 -3.47 -34.71
C LEU A 508 -28.00 -2.74 -35.87
N ALA A 509 -28.98 -1.91 -35.57
CA ALA A 509 -29.66 -1.07 -36.57
C ALA A 509 -28.75 0.05 -37.09
N ASP A 510 -27.90 0.63 -36.23
CA ASP A 510 -26.90 1.63 -36.62
C ASP A 510 -25.81 1.04 -37.52
N ALA A 511 -25.32 -0.16 -37.19
CA ALA A 511 -24.31 -0.87 -37.96
C ALA A 511 -24.81 -1.29 -39.35
N ASN A 512 -26.10 -1.66 -39.47
CA ASN A 512 -26.72 -2.03 -40.74
C ASN A 512 -28.10 -1.36 -40.92
N PRO A 513 -28.14 -0.13 -41.47
CA PRO A 513 -29.38 0.61 -41.67
C PRO A 513 -30.34 -0.14 -42.61
N GLY A 514 -31.41 -0.68 -42.03
CA GLY A 514 -32.43 -1.47 -42.73
C GLY A 514 -32.45 -2.96 -42.38
N VAL A 515 -31.62 -3.41 -41.45
CA VAL A 515 -31.69 -4.77 -40.90
C VAL A 515 -33.05 -5.03 -40.26
N SER A 516 -33.61 -6.22 -40.50
CA SER A 516 -34.84 -6.68 -39.86
C SER A 516 -34.47 -7.48 -38.61
N LEU A 517 -34.59 -6.86 -37.44
CA LEU A 517 -34.36 -7.54 -36.16
C LEU A 517 -35.54 -8.45 -35.80
N PRO A 518 -35.31 -9.64 -35.20
CA PRO A 518 -36.38 -10.42 -34.59
C PRO A 518 -37.00 -9.68 -33.39
N GLY A 519 -38.03 -10.25 -32.77
CA GLY A 519 -38.55 -9.75 -31.48
C GLY A 519 -37.47 -9.82 -30.40
N ALA A 520 -37.62 -9.04 -29.32
CA ALA A 520 -36.71 -9.13 -28.17
C ALA A 520 -36.78 -10.54 -27.53
N THR A 521 -35.70 -10.93 -26.86
CA THR A 521 -35.64 -12.19 -26.11
C THR A 521 -36.68 -12.19 -24.99
N SER A 522 -37.11 -13.39 -24.58
CA SER A 522 -38.10 -13.58 -23.52
C SER A 522 -37.54 -14.50 -22.44
N VAL A 523 -36.41 -14.10 -21.84
CA VAL A 523 -35.81 -14.78 -20.68
C VAL A 523 -36.39 -14.17 -19.41
N GLU A 524 -36.83 -15.00 -18.47
CA GLU A 524 -37.35 -14.55 -17.17
C GLU A 524 -36.24 -13.88 -16.37
N ASP A 525 -36.47 -12.65 -15.91
CA ASP A 525 -35.53 -11.93 -15.06
C ASP A 525 -35.61 -12.48 -13.63
N GLY A 526 -34.61 -13.29 -13.28
CA GLY A 526 -34.45 -13.88 -11.94
C GLY A 526 -33.62 -13.02 -10.97
N THR A 527 -33.39 -11.73 -11.28
CA THR A 527 -32.59 -10.86 -10.41
C THR A 527 -33.27 -10.73 -9.04
N PRO A 528 -32.54 -10.99 -7.93
CA PRO A 528 -33.09 -10.86 -6.59
C PRO A 528 -33.69 -9.48 -6.29
N ASP A 529 -34.95 -9.46 -5.83
CA ASP A 529 -35.59 -8.25 -5.33
C ASP A 529 -35.28 -8.03 -3.83
N GLY A 530 -34.74 -6.85 -3.50
CA GLY A 530 -34.53 -6.43 -2.12
C GLY A 530 -33.09 -6.61 -1.61
N SER A 531 -32.90 -6.56 -0.28
CA SER A 531 -31.59 -6.69 0.34
C SER A 531 -31.31 -8.14 0.70
N THR A 532 -30.27 -8.71 0.11
CA THR A 532 -29.67 -9.98 0.53
C THR A 532 -28.50 -9.73 1.48
N THR A 533 -28.07 -10.78 2.18
CA THR A 533 -26.78 -10.79 2.88
C THR A 533 -25.66 -10.56 1.87
N PRO A 534 -24.65 -9.71 2.17
CA PRO A 534 -23.47 -9.58 1.33
C PRO A 534 -22.73 -10.92 1.22
N GLU A 535 -22.01 -11.13 0.12
CA GLU A 535 -21.22 -12.35 -0.07
C GLU A 535 -20.34 -12.64 1.16
N THR A 536 -20.45 -13.86 1.67
CA THR A 536 -19.84 -14.25 2.94
C THR A 536 -18.63 -15.13 2.67
N TYR A 537 -17.45 -14.49 2.55
CA TYR A 537 -16.19 -15.18 2.33
C TYR A 537 -15.63 -15.86 3.59
N LEU A 538 -15.13 -17.08 3.42
CA LEU A 538 -14.39 -17.81 4.45
C LEU A 538 -12.87 -17.70 4.26
N SER A 539 -12.39 -16.92 3.31
CA SER A 539 -10.94 -16.67 3.15
C SER A 539 -10.46 -15.59 4.13
N VAL A 540 -9.28 -15.80 4.74
CA VAL A 540 -8.69 -14.85 5.71
C VAL A 540 -8.50 -13.44 5.12
N GLY A 541 -8.25 -13.33 3.82
CA GLY A 541 -8.02 -12.06 3.14
C GLY A 541 -9.27 -11.26 2.79
N LYS A 542 -10.43 -11.93 2.66
CA LYS A 542 -11.70 -11.30 2.24
C LYS A 542 -12.80 -11.35 3.31
N VAL A 543 -12.59 -12.09 4.41
CA VAL A 543 -13.58 -12.23 5.49
C VAL A 543 -14.02 -10.86 6.03
N GLY A 544 -15.33 -10.59 5.96
CA GLY A 544 -15.92 -9.31 6.39
C GLY A 544 -16.86 -9.44 7.59
N ASN A 545 -17.46 -10.61 7.78
CA ASN A 545 -18.62 -10.80 8.66
C ASN A 545 -18.53 -12.04 9.57
N TYR A 546 -17.31 -12.39 9.99
CA TYR A 546 -17.11 -13.44 10.99
C TYR A 546 -17.45 -12.94 12.40
N ALA A 547 -18.28 -13.68 13.13
CA ALA A 547 -18.78 -13.34 14.47
C ALA A 547 -18.46 -14.39 15.55
N GLY A 548 -17.49 -15.28 15.29
CA GLY A 548 -17.12 -16.38 16.19
C GLY A 548 -15.87 -16.16 17.03
N GLU A 549 -15.50 -17.22 17.78
CA GLU A 549 -14.22 -17.36 18.47
C GLU A 549 -13.52 -18.68 18.04
N PRO A 550 -12.16 -18.72 18.02
CA PRO A 550 -11.19 -17.65 18.26
C PRO A 550 -11.12 -16.62 17.11
N ARG A 551 -10.20 -15.66 17.20
CA ARG A 551 -9.97 -14.70 16.10
C ARG A 551 -9.69 -15.44 14.79
N TYR A 552 -10.40 -15.04 13.73
CA TYR A 552 -10.18 -15.58 12.38
C TYR A 552 -8.75 -15.29 11.90
N ALA A 553 -7.98 -16.35 11.67
CA ALA A 553 -6.59 -16.31 11.23
C ALA A 553 -6.27 -17.56 10.41
N ALA A 554 -5.20 -17.53 9.63
CA ALA A 554 -4.80 -18.67 8.82
C ALA A 554 -4.20 -19.81 9.67
N GLY A 555 -4.41 -21.05 9.22
CA GLY A 555 -3.94 -22.29 9.83
C GLY A 555 -5.00 -23.04 10.63
N GLU A 556 -4.65 -24.27 11.00
CA GLU A 556 -5.49 -25.20 11.76
C GLU A 556 -5.84 -24.66 13.16
N GLN A 557 -7.14 -24.48 13.42
CA GLN A 557 -7.68 -23.96 14.67
C GLN A 557 -9.01 -24.64 15.02
N ALA A 558 -9.25 -24.79 16.32
CA ALA A 558 -10.55 -25.21 16.84
C ALA A 558 -11.43 -23.97 17.08
N PHE A 559 -12.64 -24.00 16.52
CA PHE A 559 -13.63 -22.94 16.60
C PHE A 559 -14.85 -23.36 17.42
N THR A 560 -15.55 -22.37 17.97
CA THR A 560 -16.80 -22.59 18.72
C THR A 560 -17.93 -21.80 18.07
N LEU A 561 -19.06 -22.47 17.81
CA LEU A 561 -20.24 -21.82 17.26
C LEU A 561 -20.78 -20.75 18.21
N THR A 562 -21.10 -19.59 17.65
CA THR A 562 -21.73 -18.51 18.39
C THR A 562 -23.21 -18.83 18.63
N GLY A 563 -23.65 -18.70 19.88
CA GLY A 563 -25.06 -18.92 20.26
C GLY A 563 -25.98 -17.77 19.83
N ASP A 564 -25.62 -16.54 20.20
CA ASP A 564 -26.34 -15.32 19.83
C ASP A 564 -25.58 -14.61 18.69
N GLN A 565 -26.02 -14.84 17.45
CA GLN A 565 -25.32 -14.43 16.24
C GLN A 565 -26.17 -13.40 15.48
N ALA A 566 -25.56 -12.27 15.12
CA ALA A 566 -26.23 -11.22 14.36
C ALA A 566 -26.54 -11.69 12.92
N VAL A 567 -27.62 -11.17 12.33
CA VAL A 567 -27.92 -11.36 10.90
C VAL A 567 -26.75 -10.85 10.05
N ASP A 568 -26.56 -11.43 8.89
CA ASP A 568 -25.47 -11.16 7.94
C ASP A 568 -24.08 -11.54 8.48
N THR A 569 -24.00 -12.49 9.41
CA THR A 569 -22.71 -12.98 9.96
C THR A 569 -22.62 -14.50 9.98
N PHE A 570 -21.39 -15.03 10.08
CA PHE A 570 -21.13 -16.46 10.24
C PHE A 570 -20.22 -16.78 11.43
N SER A 571 -20.32 -18.01 11.94
CA SER A 571 -19.39 -18.60 12.91
C SER A 571 -19.03 -20.04 12.53
N LEU A 572 -17.92 -20.53 13.06
CA LEU A 572 -17.41 -21.88 12.82
C LEU A 572 -17.43 -22.70 14.12
N GLY A 573 -17.64 -24.00 14.02
CA GLY A 573 -17.52 -24.97 15.10
C GLY A 573 -16.69 -26.17 14.68
N GLY A 574 -15.97 -26.79 15.61
CA GLY A 574 -15.08 -27.91 15.31
C GLY A 574 -13.70 -27.43 14.82
N THR A 575 -12.93 -28.33 14.19
CA THR A 575 -11.55 -28.01 13.76
C THR A 575 -11.51 -27.69 12.27
N TRP A 576 -10.90 -26.55 11.94
CA TRP A 576 -10.80 -26.04 10.57
C TRP A 576 -9.36 -25.62 10.26
N ASP A 577 -8.91 -25.92 9.05
CA ASP A 577 -7.72 -25.29 8.46
C ASP A 577 -8.18 -24.17 7.54
N VAL A 578 -7.88 -22.93 7.94
CA VAL A 578 -8.34 -21.72 7.26
C VAL A 578 -7.19 -21.10 6.48
N ASP A 579 -7.42 -20.72 5.23
CA ASP A 579 -6.41 -20.13 4.36
C ASP A 579 -6.91 -18.89 3.60
N PHE A 580 -6.18 -18.47 2.56
CA PHE A 580 -6.56 -17.32 1.72
C PHE A 580 -7.56 -17.68 0.62
N GLN A 581 -8.08 -18.91 0.57
CA GLN A 581 -9.11 -19.38 -0.35
C GLN A 581 -10.42 -19.69 0.36
N GLY A 582 -10.38 -20.31 1.55
CA GLY A 582 -11.57 -20.66 2.32
C GLY A 582 -11.24 -21.33 3.65
N ALA A 583 -12.19 -22.12 4.17
CA ALA A 583 -12.01 -22.93 5.37
C ALA A 583 -12.24 -24.41 5.05
N THR A 584 -11.26 -25.25 5.36
CA THR A 584 -11.31 -26.71 5.14
C THR A 584 -11.57 -27.44 6.44
N ALA A 585 -12.57 -28.31 6.46
CA ALA A 585 -12.90 -29.11 7.63
C ALA A 585 -11.78 -30.13 7.90
N VAL A 586 -11.25 -30.15 9.13
CA VAL A 586 -10.19 -31.09 9.56
C VAL A 586 -10.79 -32.33 10.23
N SER A 587 -12.00 -32.21 10.77
CA SER A 587 -12.69 -33.26 11.52
C SER A 587 -14.19 -33.27 11.19
N ASP A 588 -14.85 -34.43 11.35
CA ASP A 588 -16.26 -34.62 11.00
C ASP A 588 -17.26 -33.89 11.92
N ASP A 589 -16.78 -33.30 13.02
CA ASP A 589 -17.56 -32.41 13.88
C ASP A 589 -17.51 -30.94 13.41
N ALA A 590 -16.88 -30.66 12.26
CA ALA A 590 -16.84 -29.34 11.67
C ALA A 590 -18.25 -28.86 11.29
N ARG A 591 -18.54 -27.61 11.66
CA ARG A 591 -19.82 -26.93 11.48
C ARG A 591 -19.61 -25.50 11.01
N VAL A 592 -20.45 -25.05 10.08
CA VAL A 592 -20.58 -23.62 9.74
C VAL A 592 -21.98 -23.17 10.12
N ARG A 593 -22.11 -22.05 10.83
CA ARG A 593 -23.40 -21.40 11.10
C ARG A 593 -23.44 -20.03 10.45
N LEU A 594 -24.38 -19.83 9.55
CA LEU A 594 -24.64 -18.56 8.87
C LEU A 594 -26.01 -18.03 9.29
N ALA A 595 -26.05 -16.80 9.78
CA ALA A 595 -27.30 -16.07 9.98
C ALA A 595 -27.51 -15.17 8.76
N TYR A 596 -28.56 -15.44 7.98
CA TYR A 596 -28.73 -14.88 6.64
C TYR A 596 -30.02 -14.08 6.51
N ARG A 597 -30.06 -13.24 5.47
CA ARG A 597 -31.23 -12.64 4.86
C ARG A 597 -31.18 -12.92 3.35
N GLY A 598 -32.23 -13.52 2.82
CA GLY A 598 -32.33 -13.84 1.39
C GLY A 598 -33.51 -14.76 1.11
N THR A 599 -33.81 -14.94 -0.17
CA THR A 599 -34.75 -15.97 -0.64
C THR A 599 -34.02 -17.29 -0.77
N ASP A 600 -32.87 -17.28 -1.44
CA ASP A 600 -32.03 -18.44 -1.70
C ASP A 600 -30.68 -18.30 -1.02
N VAL A 601 -30.10 -19.43 -0.64
CA VAL A 601 -28.74 -19.51 -0.11
C VAL A 601 -27.98 -20.55 -0.90
N PHE A 602 -26.79 -20.17 -1.35
CA PHE A 602 -25.87 -21.05 -2.03
C PHE A 602 -24.54 -21.06 -1.29
N SER A 603 -23.76 -22.12 -1.48
CA SER A 603 -22.39 -22.19 -0.99
C SER A 603 -21.49 -22.77 -2.05
N VAL A 604 -20.32 -22.15 -2.23
CA VAL A 604 -19.26 -22.71 -3.08
C VAL A 604 -18.47 -23.68 -2.23
N LEU A 605 -18.49 -24.95 -2.63
CA LEU A 605 -17.90 -26.07 -1.91
C LEU A 605 -16.89 -26.79 -2.82
N GLY A 606 -15.87 -27.39 -2.22
CA GLY A 606 -14.91 -28.25 -2.91
C GLY A 606 -14.42 -29.39 -2.02
N GLY A 607 -13.77 -30.38 -2.62
CA GLY A 607 -13.34 -31.60 -1.93
C GLY A 607 -14.24 -32.80 -2.24
N GLU A 608 -14.26 -33.78 -1.34
CA GLU A 608 -15.05 -35.00 -1.47
C GLU A 608 -15.79 -35.30 -0.15
N GLY A 609 -17.11 -35.44 -0.21
CA GLY A 609 -17.92 -35.81 0.96
C GLY A 609 -19.38 -35.34 0.84
N THR A 610 -20.22 -35.72 1.80
CA THR A 610 -21.61 -35.27 1.85
C THR A 610 -21.79 -34.24 2.96
N VAL A 611 -22.08 -33.00 2.58
CA VAL A 611 -22.41 -31.90 3.50
C VAL A 611 -23.89 -31.97 3.84
N THR A 612 -24.26 -31.88 5.12
CA THR A 612 -25.67 -31.76 5.50
C THR A 612 -26.02 -30.32 5.87
N ALA A 613 -26.86 -29.68 5.08
CA ALA A 613 -27.40 -28.36 5.39
C ALA A 613 -28.69 -28.47 6.21
N THR A 614 -28.80 -27.71 7.30
CA THR A 614 -30.03 -27.56 8.09
C THR A 614 -30.39 -26.08 8.17
N VAL A 615 -31.54 -25.71 7.62
CA VAL A 615 -32.04 -24.33 7.61
C VAL A 615 -33.12 -24.16 8.66
N ARG A 616 -33.03 -23.10 9.45
CA ARG A 616 -33.98 -22.73 10.50
C ARG A 616 -34.53 -21.32 10.25
N ASP A 617 -35.83 -21.15 10.48
CA ASP A 617 -36.45 -19.83 10.45
C ASP A 617 -36.06 -18.98 11.69
N GLY A 618 -36.47 -17.71 11.72
CA GLY A 618 -36.25 -16.81 12.87
C GLY A 618 -36.88 -17.27 14.19
N ALA A 619 -37.76 -18.27 14.19
CA ALA A 619 -38.30 -18.92 15.40
C ALA A 619 -37.49 -20.15 15.82
N GLY A 620 -36.42 -20.50 15.09
CA GLY A 620 -35.54 -21.64 15.33
C GLY A 620 -36.08 -22.98 14.82
N LYS A 621 -37.23 -22.98 14.12
CA LYS A 621 -37.84 -24.19 13.57
C LYS A 621 -37.10 -24.59 12.30
N VAL A 622 -36.78 -25.87 12.16
CA VAL A 622 -36.20 -26.41 10.92
C VAL A 622 -37.24 -26.29 9.81
N VAL A 623 -36.89 -25.55 8.75
CA VAL A 623 -37.71 -25.37 7.55
C VAL A 623 -37.21 -26.19 6.37
N GLU A 624 -35.91 -26.45 6.30
CA GLU A 624 -35.31 -27.29 5.27
C GLU A 624 -34.13 -28.10 5.85
N ARG A 625 -33.94 -29.31 5.32
CA ARG A 625 -32.73 -30.11 5.53
C ARG A 625 -32.35 -30.75 4.20
N ARG A 626 -31.11 -30.58 3.77
CA ARG A 626 -30.60 -31.01 2.47
C ARG A 626 -29.26 -31.73 2.64
N GLU A 627 -29.07 -32.83 1.94
CA GLU A 627 -27.77 -33.49 1.79
C GLU A 627 -27.18 -33.04 0.45
N ILE A 628 -25.94 -32.58 0.47
CA ILE A 628 -25.22 -32.02 -0.67
C ILE A 628 -23.98 -32.89 -0.89
N ASP A 629 -23.99 -33.66 -1.98
CA ASP A 629 -22.83 -34.45 -2.39
C ASP A 629 -21.79 -33.54 -3.05
N VAL A 630 -20.69 -33.32 -2.35
CA VAL A 630 -19.54 -32.55 -2.82
C VAL A 630 -18.54 -33.51 -3.46
N SER A 631 -18.32 -33.35 -4.75
CA SER A 631 -17.31 -34.09 -5.51
C SER A 631 -16.95 -33.36 -6.80
N GLY A 632 -15.82 -33.72 -7.41
CA GLY A 632 -15.41 -33.15 -8.69
C GLY A 632 -14.83 -31.74 -8.56
N ASN A 633 -15.17 -30.87 -9.50
CA ASN A 633 -14.66 -29.50 -9.52
C ASN A 633 -15.38 -28.65 -8.47
N PRO A 634 -14.68 -27.83 -7.68
CA PRO A 634 -15.34 -26.92 -6.75
C PRO A 634 -16.32 -26.02 -7.50
N THR A 635 -17.55 -25.92 -7.00
CA THR A 635 -18.62 -25.17 -7.67
C THR A 635 -19.69 -24.75 -6.67
N LEU A 636 -20.66 -23.99 -7.17
CA LEU A 636 -21.81 -23.51 -6.43
C LEU A 636 -22.81 -24.65 -6.15
N HIS A 637 -23.26 -24.78 -4.91
CA HIS A 637 -24.30 -25.71 -4.50
C HIS A 637 -25.48 -24.97 -3.83
N PRO A 638 -26.73 -25.29 -4.19
CA PRO A 638 -27.91 -24.72 -3.53
C PRO A 638 -28.09 -25.32 -2.13
N VAL A 639 -28.18 -24.46 -1.12
CA VAL A 639 -28.35 -24.79 0.30
C VAL A 639 -29.79 -24.59 0.76
N LEU A 640 -30.44 -23.52 0.28
CA LEU A 640 -31.84 -23.18 0.47
C LEU A 640 -32.38 -22.67 -0.87
N GLU A 641 -33.53 -23.18 -1.28
CA GLU A 641 -34.31 -22.65 -2.41
C GLU A 641 -35.67 -22.19 -1.89
N GLY A 642 -35.79 -20.88 -1.66
CA GLY A 642 -36.95 -20.27 -1.05
C GLY A 642 -37.98 -19.80 -2.08
N THR A 643 -39.19 -19.50 -1.62
CA THR A 643 -40.25 -18.89 -2.45
C THR A 643 -40.50 -17.43 -2.13
N ALA A 644 -39.88 -16.91 -1.06
CA ALA A 644 -40.00 -15.53 -0.62
C ALA A 644 -38.80 -15.14 0.26
N PRO A 645 -38.43 -13.84 0.33
CA PRO A 645 -37.36 -13.36 1.19
C PRO A 645 -37.59 -13.75 2.65
N SER A 646 -36.55 -14.27 3.29
CA SER A 646 -36.59 -14.75 4.67
C SER A 646 -35.32 -14.38 5.44
N GLU A 647 -35.43 -14.39 6.77
CA GLU A 647 -34.29 -14.35 7.67
C GLU A 647 -34.26 -15.63 8.50
N GLY A 648 -33.06 -16.18 8.68
CA GLY A 648 -32.92 -17.46 9.34
C GLY A 648 -31.47 -17.83 9.63
N THR A 649 -31.26 -19.09 9.96
CA THR A 649 -29.94 -19.66 10.20
C THR A 649 -29.75 -20.91 9.36
N VAL A 650 -28.64 -20.94 8.62
CA VAL A 650 -28.13 -22.14 7.96
C VAL A 650 -27.05 -22.74 8.86
N GLU A 651 -27.13 -24.03 9.13
CA GLU A 651 -26.05 -24.81 9.75
C GLU A 651 -25.59 -25.89 8.77
N LEU A 652 -24.32 -25.86 8.36
CA LEU A 652 -23.70 -26.90 7.54
C LEU A 652 -22.92 -27.85 8.43
N ASP A 653 -23.23 -29.14 8.31
CA ASP A 653 -22.46 -30.26 8.82
C ASP A 653 -21.44 -30.66 7.74
N VAL A 654 -20.16 -30.34 7.95
CA VAL A 654 -19.13 -30.45 6.91
C VAL A 654 -18.16 -31.60 7.25
N PRO A 655 -18.05 -32.66 6.42
CA PRO A 655 -17.15 -33.77 6.69
C PRO A 655 -15.68 -33.36 6.46
N ALA A 656 -14.76 -34.09 7.10
CA ALA A 656 -13.33 -33.80 6.96
C ALA A 656 -12.88 -33.85 5.49
N GLY A 657 -12.08 -32.85 5.08
CA GLY A 657 -11.57 -32.72 3.72
C GLY A 657 -12.41 -31.86 2.78
N VAL A 658 -13.65 -31.51 3.15
CA VAL A 658 -14.46 -30.55 2.38
C VAL A 658 -14.05 -29.10 2.73
N GLN A 659 -13.86 -28.28 1.71
CA GLN A 659 -13.56 -26.86 1.80
C GLN A 659 -14.79 -26.03 1.47
N VAL A 660 -15.08 -25.03 2.31
CA VAL A 660 -16.13 -24.04 2.13
C VAL A 660 -15.46 -22.72 1.75
N PHE A 661 -15.79 -22.18 0.57
CA PHE A 661 -15.17 -20.96 0.05
C PHE A 661 -15.96 -19.71 0.42
N THR A 662 -17.26 -19.73 0.15
CA THR A 662 -18.16 -18.58 0.32
C THR A 662 -19.61 -19.04 0.46
N PHE A 663 -20.47 -18.14 0.97
CA PHE A 663 -21.92 -18.19 0.78
C PHE A 663 -22.38 -17.02 -0.06
N THR A 664 -23.25 -17.30 -1.00
CA THR A 664 -23.89 -16.34 -1.90
C THR A 664 -25.41 -16.51 -1.86
N PHE A 665 -26.14 -15.53 -2.38
CA PHE A 665 -27.56 -15.37 -2.08
C PHE A 665 -28.38 -15.04 -3.32
N GLY A 666 -29.68 -15.33 -3.23
CA GLY A 666 -30.70 -14.97 -4.21
C GLY A 666 -31.95 -14.44 -3.54
#